data_AF-W2LFM1-F1
#
_entry.id   AF-W2LFM1-F1
#
_cell.length_a   1.000
_cell.length_b   1.000
_cell.length_c   1.000
_cell.angle_alpha   90.00
_cell.angle_beta   90.00
_cell.angle_gamma   90.00
#
_symmetry.space_group_name_H-M   'P 1'
#
loop_
_entity.id
_entity.type
_entity.pdbx_description
1 polymer ?
#
loop_
_entity_poly.entity_id
_entity_poly.type
_entity_poly.pdbx_seq_one_letter_code
_entity_poly.pdbx_strand_id
1 'polypeptide(L)'
;MTKVKAHIIPSHAAGPGLQATTGTRGFQISSRKMLLLVWLVMGVLPMTLQIRSYAKFVTPHKITARLVVPDEGISETSDVWKFCPVKEWYAAGVYWNMMPTHYFQREDGILCHYVIPQYNVHGNYFVGNQTTMPFHTSPEDCANESYPFEHYFYHGSIGFYSLYGEVKGTYCPKYDTAYVLVGGLGTFDINGPPLASDDGGHGYRRSYWYAFAVAVWIIVRCWILRRSYVVCSRFARSSDHIYKTMGLQDAMVFVHESMRLSAHGANNYHRLGLAYLLVEGLMSDLFLLTTQEGMLGRLQCISLGYNLAGIMSMLFEMIETMHWLGETNRCFLRRVLFNHETVLVGELLCAAAMQYYVSSLNRSSLKEWRPAAEEVSYYVMSLAGHGIIVVGCVLVIICSRVIGAVGFVRWKFGSLAPLSAPCCVDTVLGVRSKLILLGGYAWDNGNLYYKICTLRAFGLLKVVEEDGKEYLAIHKLHWFAIPKDYVVVIGSLLGSKVVPCDERPSVGTMSAFGRMIGGKASDTGNRQRIAAMMADKYSMQERGERKKLSATRIYVLVWMAVGLGPLFLQIKGYVQFVTPHKISQNLITPVAGDKKDADLHKACPVNELFMAGAYWNVAPTHYYYVTDGVLCHFVMPQYNLHGNYFLGNTTVEPYTTTPASCSNHSFAFANYFYHGSIGYYSFYAEGEGTFCFLDNTAYDIVKGVGTLDINGAPLANDKGQIGYLKS
;
A
#
# COMPACT_ATOMS: atom_id res chain seq x y z
N MET A 1 18.58 64.85 -3.07
CA MET A 1 17.89 66.08 -2.61
C MET A 1 17.19 66.62 -3.84
N THR A 2 15.86 66.67 -3.97
CA THR A 2 14.90 67.45 -3.17
C THR A 2 13.48 66.89 -3.37
N LYS A 3 12.63 67.06 -2.34
CA LYS A 3 11.22 66.63 -2.24
C LYS A 3 10.32 67.17 -3.36
N VAL A 4 9.33 66.38 -3.79
CA VAL A 4 8.06 66.89 -4.33
C VAL A 4 6.89 66.30 -3.53
N LYS A 5 6.03 67.22 -3.09
CA LYS A 5 4.90 67.06 -2.16
C LYS A 5 3.72 66.29 -2.79
N ALA A 6 3.03 65.57 -1.91
CA ALA A 6 1.71 65.01 -2.12
C ALA A 6 0.64 66.09 -2.32
N HIS A 7 -0.35 65.80 -3.18
CA HIS A 7 -1.68 66.39 -3.11
C HIS A 7 -2.71 65.27 -2.90
N ILE A 8 -3.41 65.36 -1.78
CA ILE A 8 -4.61 64.59 -1.46
C ILE A 8 -5.81 65.40 -1.98
N ILE A 9 -6.74 64.74 -2.68
CA ILE A 9 -8.08 65.26 -3.00
C ILE A 9 -9.09 64.12 -2.72
N PRO A 10 -10.29 64.43 -2.15
CA PRO A 10 -11.01 63.52 -1.26
C PRO A 10 -12.02 62.60 -1.95
N SER A 11 -12.41 61.59 -1.18
CA SER A 11 -13.50 60.65 -1.41
C SER A 11 -14.85 61.30 -1.71
N HIS A 12 -15.50 60.89 -2.79
CA HIS A 12 -16.95 60.89 -2.90
C HIS A 12 -17.46 59.63 -3.59
N ALA A 13 -18.61 59.19 -3.09
CA ALA A 13 -19.30 57.94 -3.35
C ALA A 13 -19.70 57.75 -4.82
N ALA A 14 -19.64 56.50 -5.29
CA ALA A 14 -20.32 56.06 -6.50
C ALA A 14 -21.02 54.72 -6.23
N GLY A 15 -22.34 54.72 -6.38
CA GLY A 15 -23.19 53.54 -6.47
C GLY A 15 -22.93 52.71 -7.75
N PRO A 16 -23.75 51.69 -8.02
CA PRO A 16 -23.33 50.51 -8.77
C PRO A 16 -23.19 50.80 -10.27
N GLY A 17 -21.94 50.91 -10.72
CA GLY A 17 -21.59 51.01 -12.13
C GLY A 17 -21.62 49.64 -12.82
N LEU A 18 -22.55 49.50 -13.75
CA LEU A 18 -22.57 48.53 -14.85
C LEU A 18 -21.13 48.29 -15.38
N GLN A 19 -20.57 47.10 -15.19
CA GLN A 19 -19.33 46.73 -15.86
C GLN A 19 -19.62 46.41 -17.32
N ALA A 20 -19.27 47.39 -18.17
CA ALA A 20 -19.19 47.26 -19.61
C ALA A 20 -18.23 46.12 -20.01
N THR A 21 -18.72 45.25 -20.88
CA THR A 21 -17.97 44.18 -21.54
C THR A 21 -16.92 44.76 -22.48
N THR A 22 -15.66 44.78 -22.06
CA THR A 22 -14.53 44.87 -22.98
C THR A 22 -14.24 43.47 -23.54
N GLY A 23 -14.68 43.25 -24.78
CA GLY A 23 -14.43 42.02 -25.53
C GLY A 23 -12.97 41.93 -25.97
N THR A 24 -12.14 41.23 -25.20
CA THR A 24 -10.94 40.60 -25.75
C THR A 24 -11.37 39.31 -26.46
N ARG A 25 -11.22 39.27 -27.79
CA ARG A 25 -11.30 38.05 -28.62
C ARG A 25 -10.16 37.10 -28.26
N GLY A 26 -10.24 36.46 -27.10
CA GLY A 26 -9.49 35.25 -26.80
C GLY A 26 -10.25 34.05 -27.36
N PHE A 27 -9.54 33.07 -27.93
CA PHE A 27 -10.10 31.78 -28.37
C PHE A 27 -11.00 31.19 -27.27
N GLN A 28 -12.32 31.29 -27.41
CA GLN A 28 -13.27 30.70 -26.45
C GLN A 28 -13.36 29.19 -26.71
N ILE A 29 -12.67 28.41 -25.89
CA ILE A 29 -12.78 26.95 -25.88
C ILE A 29 -14.09 26.59 -25.15
N SER A 30 -14.97 25.82 -25.80
CA SER A 30 -16.20 25.29 -25.18
C SER A 30 -15.88 24.48 -23.92
N SER A 31 -16.78 24.49 -22.92
CA SER A 31 -16.61 23.75 -21.65
C SER A 31 -16.30 22.26 -21.89
N ARG A 32 -16.96 21.66 -22.90
CA ARG A 32 -16.72 20.27 -23.31
C ARG A 32 -15.27 20.00 -23.75
N LYS A 33 -14.71 20.85 -24.62
CA LYS A 33 -13.32 20.72 -25.10
C LYS A 33 -12.32 20.92 -23.95
N MET A 34 -12.57 21.89 -23.07
CA MET A 34 -11.70 22.17 -21.92
C MET A 34 -11.68 21.00 -20.93
N LEU A 35 -12.85 20.48 -20.53
CA LEU A 35 -12.93 19.32 -19.63
C LEU A 35 -12.28 18.08 -20.23
N LEU A 36 -12.48 17.84 -21.54
CA LEU A 36 -11.86 16.71 -22.22
C LEU A 36 -10.33 16.83 -22.23
N LEU A 37 -9.79 18.01 -22.58
CA LEU A 37 -8.35 18.27 -22.57
C LEU A 37 -7.76 18.01 -21.18
N VAL A 38 -8.37 18.58 -20.15
CA VAL A 38 -7.92 18.43 -18.77
C VAL A 38 -8.04 16.99 -18.28
N TRP A 39 -9.10 16.26 -18.64
CA TRP A 39 -9.27 14.84 -18.34
C TRP A 39 -8.22 13.96 -19.04
N LEU A 40 -7.88 14.26 -20.29
CA LEU A 40 -6.81 13.56 -21.00
C LEU A 40 -5.45 13.77 -20.29
N VAL A 41 -5.14 15.01 -19.93
CA VAL A 41 -3.85 15.37 -19.31
C VAL A 41 -3.72 14.82 -17.88
N MET A 42 -4.76 14.94 -17.05
CA MET A 42 -4.68 14.53 -15.64
C MET A 42 -5.07 13.06 -15.40
N GLY A 43 -5.74 12.42 -16.35
CA GLY A 43 -6.22 11.05 -16.24
C GLY A 43 -5.50 10.07 -17.15
N VAL A 44 -5.63 10.26 -18.46
CA VAL A 44 -5.16 9.28 -19.47
C VAL A 44 -3.63 9.27 -19.61
N LEU A 45 -2.99 10.44 -19.59
CA LEU A 45 -1.53 10.54 -19.70
C LEU A 45 -0.81 9.81 -18.54
N PRO A 46 -1.13 10.07 -17.24
CA PRO A 46 -0.56 9.30 -16.14
C PRO A 46 -0.83 7.80 -16.24
N MET A 47 -2.04 7.41 -16.65
CA MET A 47 -2.41 6.01 -16.84
C MET A 47 -1.53 5.33 -17.91
N THR A 48 -1.22 6.03 -18.99
CA THR A 48 -0.39 5.50 -20.09
C THR A 48 1.05 5.29 -19.62
N LEU A 49 1.59 6.25 -18.85
CA LEU A 49 2.93 6.12 -18.27
C LEU A 49 2.99 4.95 -17.29
N GLN A 50 1.96 4.80 -16.45
CA GLN A 50 1.84 3.69 -15.50
C GLN A 50 1.75 2.33 -16.20
N ILE A 51 0.93 2.19 -17.25
CA ILE A 51 0.84 0.95 -18.05
C ILE A 51 2.19 0.61 -18.69
N ARG A 52 2.90 1.61 -19.23
CA ARG A 52 4.25 1.41 -19.80
C ARG A 52 5.22 0.88 -18.76
N SER A 53 5.22 1.46 -17.56
CA SER A 53 6.05 1.02 -16.44
C SER A 53 5.74 -0.42 -16.04
N TYR A 54 4.46 -0.77 -15.91
CA TYR A 54 4.02 -2.11 -15.57
C TYR A 54 4.37 -3.16 -16.62
N ALA A 55 4.26 -2.83 -17.90
CA ALA A 55 4.65 -3.73 -18.98
C ALA A 55 6.11 -4.18 -18.86
N LYS A 56 7.02 -3.31 -18.38
CA LYS A 56 8.42 -3.68 -18.15
C LYS A 56 8.58 -4.74 -17.06
N PHE A 57 7.80 -4.67 -15.99
CA PHE A 57 7.90 -5.60 -14.86
C PHE A 57 7.19 -6.94 -15.10
N VAL A 58 6.12 -6.96 -15.89
CA VAL A 58 5.39 -8.19 -16.25
C VAL A 58 6.11 -9.00 -17.34
N THR A 59 6.99 -8.36 -18.10
CA THR A 59 7.74 -9.03 -19.16
C THR A 59 8.70 -10.06 -18.54
N PRO A 60 8.72 -11.31 -19.01
CA PRO A 60 9.66 -12.31 -18.52
C PRO A 60 11.10 -11.87 -18.75
N HIS A 61 11.95 -12.07 -17.74
CA HIS A 61 13.37 -11.70 -17.80
C HIS A 61 14.26 -12.93 -17.64
N LYS A 62 15.54 -12.79 -17.99
CA LYS A 62 16.56 -13.82 -17.84
C LYS A 62 17.80 -13.17 -17.25
N ILE A 63 18.37 -13.81 -16.24
CA ILE A 63 19.58 -13.34 -15.57
C ILE A 63 20.78 -13.59 -16.50
N THR A 64 21.64 -12.59 -16.64
CA THR A 64 22.89 -12.75 -17.39
C THR A 64 23.73 -13.90 -16.83
N ALA A 65 24.19 -14.80 -17.69
CA ALA A 65 24.82 -16.06 -17.30
C ALA A 65 26.07 -15.92 -16.40
N ARG A 66 26.78 -14.77 -16.47
CA ARG A 66 27.94 -14.49 -15.60
C ARG A 66 27.55 -14.23 -14.14
N LEU A 67 26.30 -13.83 -13.91
CA LEU A 67 25.78 -13.49 -12.59
C LEU A 67 25.09 -14.68 -11.89
N VAL A 68 24.87 -15.78 -12.63
CA VAL A 68 24.34 -17.03 -12.08
C VAL A 68 25.49 -17.81 -11.45
N VAL A 69 25.25 -18.36 -10.26
CA VAL A 69 26.24 -19.21 -9.58
C VAL A 69 26.47 -20.49 -10.41
N PRO A 70 27.72 -20.91 -10.66
CA PRO A 70 28.01 -22.17 -11.34
C PRO A 70 27.50 -23.38 -10.53
N ASP A 71 27.02 -24.43 -11.21
CA ASP A 71 26.46 -25.62 -10.54
C ASP A 71 27.42 -26.34 -9.56
N GLU A 72 28.74 -26.20 -9.78
CA GLU A 72 29.81 -26.74 -8.91
C GLU A 72 30.53 -25.66 -8.07
N GLY A 73 29.95 -24.46 -7.98
CA GLY A 73 30.55 -23.32 -7.28
C GLY A 73 30.64 -23.56 -5.76
N ILE A 74 31.85 -23.50 -5.20
CA ILE A 74 32.05 -23.53 -3.75
C ILE A 74 31.89 -22.11 -3.21
N SER A 75 30.91 -21.92 -2.32
CA SER A 75 30.71 -20.66 -1.61
C SER A 75 31.79 -20.45 -0.56
N GLU A 76 32.54 -19.35 -0.66
CA GLU A 76 33.57 -18.95 0.29
C GLU A 76 33.12 -17.75 1.15
N THR A 77 33.42 -17.79 2.45
CA THR A 77 33.04 -16.74 3.43
C THR A 77 34.23 -16.11 4.15
N SER A 78 35.46 -16.56 3.86
CA SER A 78 36.70 -16.02 4.43
C SER A 78 37.11 -14.72 3.75
N ASP A 79 37.51 -13.70 4.50
CA ASP A 79 38.02 -12.43 3.95
C ASP A 79 37.11 -11.78 2.89
N VAL A 80 35.79 -11.86 3.06
CA VAL A 80 34.80 -11.41 2.04
C VAL A 80 35.12 -10.01 1.50
N TRP A 81 35.41 -9.03 2.36
CA TRP A 81 35.70 -7.66 1.92
C TRP A 81 36.99 -7.49 1.10
N LYS A 82 37.91 -8.46 1.16
CA LYS A 82 39.12 -8.49 0.34
C LYS A 82 38.81 -8.90 -1.10
N PHE A 83 37.92 -9.86 -1.28
CA PHE A 83 37.53 -10.41 -2.59
C PHE A 83 36.31 -9.71 -3.20
N CYS A 84 35.44 -9.17 -2.35
CA CYS A 84 34.21 -8.47 -2.67
C CYS A 84 34.30 -7.02 -2.15
N PRO A 85 35.10 -6.16 -2.77
CA PRO A 85 35.47 -4.85 -2.21
C PRO A 85 34.37 -3.78 -2.38
N VAL A 86 33.30 -4.08 -3.12
CA VAL A 86 32.25 -3.09 -3.45
C VAL A 86 31.39 -2.81 -2.22
N LYS A 87 31.46 -1.57 -1.72
CA LYS A 87 30.69 -1.12 -0.54
C LYS A 87 29.42 -0.37 -0.91
N GLU A 88 29.44 0.35 -2.02
CA GLU A 88 28.32 1.16 -2.49
C GLU A 88 28.17 1.04 -4.01
N TRP A 89 26.97 1.34 -4.49
CA TRP A 89 26.72 1.57 -5.91
C TRP A 89 25.90 2.84 -6.11
N TYR A 90 26.22 3.56 -7.18
CA TYR A 90 25.60 4.80 -7.57
C TYR A 90 24.76 4.59 -8.83
N ALA A 91 23.46 4.80 -8.70
CA ALA A 91 22.48 4.69 -9.77
C ALA A 91 21.41 5.79 -9.61
N ALA A 92 20.98 6.41 -10.71
CA ALA A 92 19.84 7.33 -10.70
C ALA A 92 19.94 8.50 -9.70
N GLY A 93 21.16 8.98 -9.43
CA GLY A 93 21.39 10.08 -8.49
C GLY A 93 21.41 9.66 -7.01
N VAL A 94 21.38 8.36 -6.72
CA VAL A 94 21.30 7.81 -5.36
C VAL A 94 22.46 6.84 -5.12
N TYR A 95 23.06 6.96 -3.94
CA TYR A 95 24.01 5.97 -3.42
C TYR A 95 23.26 4.93 -2.62
N TRP A 96 23.55 3.66 -2.88
CA TRP A 96 22.99 2.51 -2.20
C TRP A 96 24.14 1.70 -1.60
N ASN A 97 24.05 1.37 -0.31
CA ASN A 97 25.01 0.51 0.35
C ASN A 97 24.81 -0.96 -0.06
N MET A 98 25.89 -1.72 -0.06
CA MET A 98 25.90 -3.16 -0.31
C MET A 98 26.65 -3.86 0.82
N MET A 99 26.20 -5.04 1.20
CA MET A 99 26.93 -5.90 2.12
C MET A 99 27.13 -7.28 1.50
N PRO A 100 28.36 -7.62 1.07
CA PRO A 100 28.67 -8.95 0.57
C PRO A 100 28.60 -9.97 1.72
N THR A 101 28.18 -11.18 1.38
CA THR A 101 27.96 -12.26 2.36
C THR A 101 28.89 -13.43 2.10
N HIS A 102 29.08 -13.80 0.84
CA HIS A 102 29.96 -14.87 0.38
C HIS A 102 30.32 -14.63 -1.09
N TYR A 103 31.27 -15.39 -1.61
CA TYR A 103 31.72 -15.28 -2.99
C TYR A 103 32.08 -16.62 -3.62
N PHE A 104 32.22 -16.58 -4.95
CA PHE A 104 32.61 -17.69 -5.80
C PHE A 104 33.75 -17.24 -6.70
N GLN A 105 34.83 -18.01 -6.71
CA GLN A 105 35.95 -17.79 -7.61
C GLN A 105 35.57 -18.12 -9.06
N ARG A 106 36.00 -17.30 -10.01
CA ARG A 106 35.89 -17.57 -11.45
C ARG A 106 37.21 -17.24 -12.15
N GLU A 107 37.43 -17.83 -13.31
CA GLU A 107 38.63 -17.53 -14.12
C GLU A 107 38.66 -16.07 -14.60
N ASP A 108 37.49 -15.50 -14.88
CA ASP A 108 37.32 -14.16 -15.44
C ASP A 108 37.09 -13.05 -14.40
N GLY A 109 37.02 -13.39 -13.11
CA GLY A 109 36.77 -12.43 -12.04
C GLY A 109 36.21 -13.08 -10.78
N ILE A 110 35.49 -12.29 -9.98
CA ILE A 110 34.89 -12.75 -8.74
C ILE A 110 33.39 -12.49 -8.78
N LEU A 111 32.60 -13.51 -8.43
CA LEU A 111 31.15 -13.39 -8.23
C LEU A 111 30.86 -13.31 -6.74
N CYS A 112 30.14 -12.28 -6.31
CA CYS A 112 29.84 -12.02 -4.91
C CYS A 112 28.32 -11.94 -4.70
N HIS A 113 27.81 -12.67 -3.73
CA HIS A 113 26.43 -12.48 -3.27
C HIS A 113 26.37 -11.35 -2.24
N TYR A 114 25.40 -10.46 -2.38
CA TYR A 114 25.22 -9.30 -1.51
C TYR A 114 23.79 -9.09 -1.08
N VAL A 115 23.65 -8.35 0.02
CA VAL A 115 22.37 -7.95 0.58
C VAL A 115 22.32 -6.45 0.86
N ILE A 116 21.11 -5.89 0.84
CA ILE A 116 20.80 -4.57 1.40
C ILE A 116 19.71 -4.77 2.46
N PRO A 117 20.07 -5.05 3.72
CA PRO A 117 19.14 -5.60 4.70
C PRO A 117 17.95 -4.70 5.00
N GLN A 118 18.18 -3.38 5.01
CA GLN A 118 17.11 -2.41 5.27
C GLN A 118 16.07 -2.32 4.14
N TYR A 119 16.31 -3.00 3.02
CA TYR A 119 15.39 -3.05 1.89
C TYR A 119 15.03 -4.46 1.45
N ASN A 120 15.49 -5.54 2.09
CA ASN A 120 15.23 -6.92 1.62
C ASN A 120 15.63 -7.09 0.14
N VAL A 121 16.82 -6.57 -0.18
CA VAL A 121 17.43 -6.71 -1.51
C VAL A 121 18.50 -7.77 -1.45
N HIS A 122 18.45 -8.69 -2.40
CA HIS A 122 19.40 -9.80 -2.54
C HIS A 122 19.81 -9.95 -4.01
N GLY A 123 21.03 -10.40 -4.25
CA GLY A 123 21.50 -10.66 -5.60
C GLY A 123 22.99 -10.90 -5.68
N ASN A 124 23.48 -11.07 -6.91
CA ASN A 124 24.88 -11.32 -7.19
C ASN A 124 25.47 -10.20 -8.04
N TYR A 125 26.68 -9.80 -7.70
CA TYR A 125 27.51 -8.93 -8.52
C TYR A 125 28.79 -9.62 -8.96
N PHE A 126 29.25 -9.27 -10.15
CA PHE A 126 30.49 -9.72 -10.74
C PHE A 126 31.45 -8.55 -10.90
N VAL A 127 32.70 -8.76 -10.49
CA VAL A 127 33.82 -7.83 -10.73
C VAL A 127 34.86 -8.54 -11.61
N GLY A 128 35.15 -7.95 -12.77
CA GLY A 128 36.17 -8.46 -13.69
C GLY A 128 37.60 -8.21 -13.17
N ASN A 129 38.53 -9.07 -13.58
CA ASN A 129 39.95 -8.97 -13.19
C ASN A 129 40.80 -8.03 -14.06
N GLN A 130 40.28 -7.56 -15.20
CA GLN A 130 40.96 -6.65 -16.12
C GLN A 130 40.31 -5.26 -16.10
N THR A 131 41.13 -4.22 -16.24
CA THR A 131 40.63 -2.85 -16.29
C THR A 131 39.88 -2.57 -17.60
N THR A 132 38.90 -1.65 -17.53
CA THR A 132 38.07 -1.21 -18.65
C THR A 132 37.89 0.30 -18.61
N MET A 133 37.39 0.87 -19.71
CA MET A 133 36.99 2.28 -19.73
C MET A 133 35.89 2.55 -18.69
N PRO A 134 36.01 3.66 -17.93
CA PRO A 134 35.06 4.02 -16.90
C PRO A 134 33.67 4.23 -17.50
N PHE A 135 32.64 3.93 -16.71
CA PHE A 135 31.27 4.19 -17.10
C PHE A 135 30.99 5.70 -17.13
N HIS A 136 30.04 6.15 -17.94
CA HIS A 136 29.78 7.59 -18.15
C HIS A 136 29.34 8.35 -16.89
N THR A 137 28.87 7.67 -15.85
CA THR A 137 28.53 8.25 -14.54
C THR A 137 29.67 8.19 -13.53
N SER A 138 30.81 7.57 -13.90
CA SER A 138 32.00 7.52 -13.05
C SER A 138 32.70 8.89 -12.99
N PRO A 139 33.25 9.27 -11.84
CA PRO A 139 34.11 10.44 -11.71
C PRO A 139 35.34 10.33 -12.63
N GLU A 140 35.82 11.47 -13.12
CA GLU A 140 37.04 11.54 -13.96
C GLU A 140 38.25 10.89 -13.27
N ASP A 141 38.32 11.03 -11.94
CA ASP A 141 39.33 10.42 -11.07
C ASP A 141 39.40 8.88 -11.13
N CYS A 142 38.36 8.22 -11.63
CA CYS A 142 38.30 6.76 -11.77
C CYS A 142 38.75 6.27 -13.17
N ALA A 143 39.11 7.18 -14.09
CA ALA A 143 39.35 6.83 -15.49
C ALA A 143 40.54 5.89 -15.74
N ASN A 144 41.55 5.96 -14.88
CA ASN A 144 42.76 5.14 -15.02
C ASN A 144 42.64 3.77 -14.35
N GLU A 145 41.66 3.59 -13.46
CA GLU A 145 41.49 2.37 -12.67
C GLU A 145 40.00 2.09 -12.45
N SER A 146 39.41 1.43 -13.45
CA SER A 146 38.01 1.00 -13.44
C SER A 146 37.91 -0.46 -13.89
N TYR A 147 37.08 -1.24 -13.22
CA TYR A 147 36.88 -2.67 -13.51
C TYR A 147 35.45 -2.92 -14.00
N PRO A 148 35.21 -3.86 -14.93
CA PRO A 148 33.87 -4.24 -15.35
C PRO A 148 33.04 -4.67 -14.14
N PHE A 149 31.83 -4.12 -14.05
CA PHE A 149 30.90 -4.44 -12.98
C PHE A 149 29.51 -4.71 -13.55
N GLU A 150 28.96 -5.88 -13.22
CA GLU A 150 27.61 -6.27 -13.58
C GLU A 150 26.94 -6.86 -12.35
N HIS A 151 25.64 -6.63 -12.17
CA HIS A 151 24.90 -7.34 -11.14
C HIS A 151 23.43 -7.46 -11.47
N TYR A 152 22.78 -8.38 -10.77
CA TYR A 152 21.34 -8.35 -10.64
C TYR A 152 20.96 -8.27 -9.18
N PHE A 153 19.74 -7.82 -8.95
CA PHE A 153 19.12 -7.89 -7.64
C PHE A 153 17.63 -8.09 -7.76
N TYR A 154 17.09 -8.70 -6.72
CA TYR A 154 15.68 -8.75 -6.43
C TYR A 154 15.44 -7.92 -5.18
N HIS A 155 14.43 -7.04 -5.27
CA HIS A 155 13.91 -6.25 -4.17
C HIS A 155 12.58 -6.83 -3.72
N GLY A 156 12.52 -7.37 -2.50
CA GLY A 156 11.30 -7.98 -1.97
C GLY A 156 10.15 -6.98 -1.84
N SER A 157 8.97 -7.34 -2.38
CA SER A 157 7.74 -6.56 -2.18
C SER A 157 7.06 -6.92 -0.86
N ILE A 158 5.93 -6.28 -0.55
CA ILE A 158 5.02 -6.69 0.54
C ILE A 158 4.28 -7.99 0.16
N GLY A 159 4.06 -8.21 -1.15
CA GLY A 159 3.36 -9.39 -1.68
C GLY A 159 4.26 -10.57 -2.06
N PHE A 160 3.66 -11.54 -2.77
CA PHE A 160 4.28 -12.79 -3.25
C PHE A 160 5.29 -12.64 -4.38
N TYR A 161 6.00 -11.52 -4.48
CA TYR A 161 6.95 -11.29 -5.56
C TYR A 161 8.06 -10.34 -5.16
N SER A 162 9.14 -10.38 -5.93
CA SER A 162 10.24 -9.43 -5.88
C SER A 162 10.40 -8.72 -7.22
N LEU A 163 10.82 -7.45 -7.15
CA LEU A 163 11.13 -6.62 -8.30
C LEU A 163 12.58 -6.88 -8.70
N TYR A 164 12.81 -7.22 -9.96
CA TYR A 164 14.12 -7.51 -10.51
C TYR A 164 14.72 -6.29 -11.19
N GLY A 165 16.01 -6.07 -10.96
CA GLY A 165 16.84 -5.14 -11.69
C GLY A 165 18.13 -5.80 -12.14
N GLU A 166 18.52 -5.59 -13.39
CA GLU A 166 19.83 -5.97 -13.91
C GLU A 166 20.59 -4.74 -14.37
N VAL A 167 21.87 -4.71 -14.02
CA VAL A 167 22.65 -3.50 -13.88
C VAL A 167 24.03 -3.72 -14.45
N LYS A 168 24.53 -2.71 -15.17
CA LYS A 168 25.85 -2.72 -15.77
C LYS A 168 26.57 -1.40 -15.53
N GLY A 169 27.88 -1.47 -15.33
CA GLY A 169 28.71 -0.30 -15.14
C GLY A 169 30.17 -0.66 -14.87
N THR A 170 30.81 0.17 -14.06
CA THR A 170 32.21 -0.02 -13.66
C THR A 170 32.42 0.20 -12.17
N TYR A 171 33.29 -0.61 -11.58
CA TYR A 171 33.75 -0.48 -10.22
C TYR A 171 34.98 0.41 -10.14
N CYS A 172 34.98 1.39 -9.23
CA CYS A 172 36.11 2.27 -8.95
C CYS A 172 36.70 1.97 -7.56
N PRO A 173 37.91 1.39 -7.48
CA PRO A 173 38.55 1.05 -6.21
C PRO A 173 38.84 2.26 -5.32
N LYS A 174 39.14 3.42 -5.91
CA LYS A 174 39.44 4.65 -5.16
C LYS A 174 38.35 5.04 -4.16
N TYR A 175 37.09 4.71 -4.47
CA TYR A 175 35.93 5.06 -3.65
C TYR A 175 35.17 3.82 -3.14
N ASP A 176 35.67 2.60 -3.37
CA ASP A 176 34.95 1.35 -3.12
C ASP A 176 33.50 1.35 -3.69
N THR A 177 33.29 2.05 -4.82
CA THR A 177 31.96 2.36 -5.36
C THR A 177 31.81 1.90 -6.80
N ALA A 178 30.70 1.23 -7.10
CA ALA A 178 30.31 0.92 -8.48
C ALA A 178 29.40 2.01 -9.07
N TYR A 179 29.72 2.47 -10.28
CA TYR A 179 28.92 3.47 -11.01
C TYR A 179 28.22 2.78 -12.16
N VAL A 180 26.89 2.83 -12.17
CA VAL A 180 26.10 1.89 -12.95
C VAL A 180 24.86 2.51 -13.58
N LEU A 181 24.26 1.77 -14.51
CA LEU A 181 22.94 2.01 -15.05
C LEU A 181 22.11 0.73 -15.05
N VAL A 182 20.83 0.84 -14.71
CA VAL A 182 19.90 -0.28 -14.75
C VAL A 182 19.41 -0.49 -16.19
N GLY A 183 19.70 -1.66 -16.75
CA GLY A 183 19.36 -2.04 -18.13
C GLY A 183 18.23 -3.08 -18.24
N GLY A 184 18.03 -3.90 -17.21
CA GLY A 184 17.00 -4.94 -17.17
C GLY A 184 16.00 -4.72 -16.04
N LEU A 185 14.73 -5.01 -16.29
CA LEU A 185 13.62 -4.94 -15.33
C LEU A 185 12.75 -6.18 -15.47
N GLY A 186 12.14 -6.60 -14.37
CA GLY A 186 11.29 -7.79 -14.34
C GLY A 186 10.75 -8.06 -12.95
N THR A 187 10.12 -9.22 -12.78
CA THR A 187 9.58 -9.66 -11.48
C THR A 187 9.67 -11.17 -11.36
N PHE A 188 9.75 -11.68 -10.13
CA PHE A 188 9.71 -13.12 -9.89
C PHE A 188 8.95 -13.43 -8.60
N ASP A 189 8.25 -14.57 -8.57
CA ASP A 189 7.48 -15.03 -7.41
C ASP A 189 8.40 -15.62 -6.32
N ILE A 190 9.28 -14.76 -5.77
CA ILE A 190 10.24 -15.07 -4.71
C ILE A 190 10.30 -13.91 -3.70
N ASN A 191 10.49 -14.21 -2.41
CA ASN A 191 10.69 -13.23 -1.34
C ASN A 191 11.15 -13.98 -0.06
N GLY A 192 11.48 -13.25 1.01
CA GLY A 192 11.84 -13.85 2.30
C GLY A 192 13.13 -14.68 2.24
N PRO A 193 13.27 -15.76 3.05
CA PRO A 193 14.46 -16.60 3.04
C PRO A 193 14.81 -17.23 1.69
N PRO A 194 13.84 -17.73 0.88
CA PRO A 194 14.16 -18.21 -0.47
C PRO A 194 14.84 -17.18 -1.37
N LEU A 195 14.49 -15.90 -1.20
CA LEU A 195 15.15 -14.80 -1.91
C LEU A 195 16.60 -14.61 -1.42
N ALA A 196 16.85 -14.82 -0.13
CA ALA A 196 18.18 -14.67 0.45
C ALA A 196 19.17 -15.77 0.02
N SER A 197 18.65 -16.89 -0.49
CA SER A 197 19.41 -18.02 -1.00
C SER A 197 19.27 -18.18 -2.53
N ASP A 198 18.87 -17.14 -3.27
CA ASP A 198 18.68 -17.25 -4.71
C ASP A 198 20.01 -17.16 -5.47
N ASP A 199 20.49 -18.32 -5.93
CA ASP A 199 21.71 -18.47 -6.74
C ASP A 199 21.54 -17.99 -8.20
N GLY A 200 20.34 -17.54 -8.55
CA GLY A 200 19.97 -17.19 -9.91
C GLY A 200 19.57 -18.43 -10.72
N GLY A 201 19.36 -18.25 -12.02
CA GLY A 201 18.94 -19.36 -12.88
C GLY A 201 18.99 -19.03 -14.36
N HIS A 202 19.23 -20.05 -15.17
CA HIS A 202 19.38 -19.90 -16.63
C HIS A 202 18.06 -19.80 -17.40
N GLY A 203 16.93 -20.09 -16.75
CA GLY A 203 15.59 -20.03 -17.32
C GLY A 203 15.00 -18.62 -17.34
N TYR A 204 13.90 -18.45 -18.07
CA TYR A 204 13.08 -17.25 -17.97
C TYR A 204 12.32 -17.24 -16.64
N ARG A 205 12.31 -16.07 -15.99
CA ARG A 205 11.61 -15.81 -14.74
C ARG A 205 10.53 -14.75 -14.96
N ARG A 206 9.41 -14.87 -14.25
CA ARG A 206 8.30 -13.91 -14.24
C ARG A 206 7.47 -14.06 -12.97
N SER A 207 6.76 -13.01 -12.56
CA SER A 207 5.77 -13.08 -11.49
C SER A 207 4.35 -13.11 -12.03
N TYR A 208 3.58 -14.13 -11.66
CA TYR A 208 2.15 -14.17 -11.95
C TYR A 208 1.36 -13.34 -10.92
N TRP A 209 1.83 -13.27 -9.68
CA TRP A 209 1.20 -12.50 -8.62
C TRP A 209 1.24 -11.00 -8.91
N TYR A 210 2.38 -10.49 -9.34
CA TYR A 210 2.53 -9.10 -9.77
C TYR A 210 1.58 -8.79 -10.93
N ALA A 211 1.58 -9.65 -11.96
CA ALA A 211 0.72 -9.47 -13.12
C ALA A 211 -0.77 -9.41 -12.74
N PHE A 212 -1.21 -10.27 -11.82
CA PHE A 212 -2.57 -10.27 -11.32
C PHE A 212 -2.92 -8.99 -10.54
N ALA A 213 -2.11 -8.62 -9.55
CA ALA A 213 -2.33 -7.43 -8.72
C ALA A 213 -2.39 -6.15 -9.57
N VAL A 214 -1.46 -6.02 -10.52
CA VAL A 214 -1.42 -4.90 -11.46
C VAL A 214 -2.62 -4.90 -12.40
N ALA A 215 -3.06 -6.06 -12.91
CA ALA A 215 -4.24 -6.14 -13.75
C ALA A 215 -5.49 -5.65 -13.01
N VAL A 216 -5.69 -6.08 -11.77
CA VAL A 216 -6.79 -5.61 -10.90
C VAL A 216 -6.72 -4.09 -10.73
N TRP A 217 -5.53 -3.55 -10.44
CA TRP A 217 -5.34 -2.12 -10.25
C TRP A 217 -5.61 -1.29 -11.52
N ILE A 218 -5.13 -1.76 -12.67
CA ILE A 218 -5.40 -1.15 -13.99
C ILE A 218 -6.91 -1.13 -14.26
N ILE A 219 -7.62 -2.24 -14.00
CA ILE A 219 -9.06 -2.32 -14.16
C ILE A 219 -9.74 -1.24 -13.32
N VAL A 220 -9.44 -1.15 -12.02
CA VAL A 220 -10.01 -0.14 -11.13
C VAL A 220 -9.76 1.29 -11.63
N ARG A 221 -8.54 1.59 -12.07
CA ARG A 221 -8.19 2.91 -12.64
C ARG A 221 -8.94 3.22 -13.93
N CYS A 222 -9.07 2.25 -14.83
CA CYS A 222 -9.88 2.38 -16.05
C CYS A 222 -11.35 2.68 -15.73
N TRP A 223 -11.92 2.03 -14.71
CA TRP A 223 -13.27 2.32 -14.24
C TRP A 223 -13.42 3.75 -13.70
N ILE A 224 -12.45 4.21 -12.90
CA ILE A 224 -12.42 5.60 -12.38
C ILE A 224 -12.37 6.61 -13.54
N LEU A 225 -11.50 6.37 -14.52
CA LEU A 225 -11.36 7.25 -15.69
C LEU A 225 -12.63 7.28 -16.55
N ARG A 226 -13.25 6.12 -16.80
CA ARG A 226 -14.53 6.01 -17.50
C ARG A 226 -15.63 6.78 -16.77
N ARG A 227 -15.76 6.57 -15.45
CA ARG A 227 -16.76 7.27 -14.63
C ARG A 227 -16.54 8.78 -14.68
N SER A 228 -15.30 9.23 -14.49
CA SER A 228 -14.93 10.64 -14.58
C SER A 228 -15.26 11.23 -15.95
N TYR A 229 -14.92 10.55 -17.05
CA TYR A 229 -15.25 10.98 -18.41
C TYR A 229 -16.76 11.22 -18.59
N VAL A 230 -17.58 10.28 -18.13
CA VAL A 230 -19.04 10.40 -18.27
C VAL A 230 -19.57 11.57 -17.45
N VAL A 231 -19.10 11.75 -16.21
CA VAL A 231 -19.51 12.88 -15.37
C VAL A 231 -19.07 14.21 -15.96
N CYS A 232 -17.82 14.33 -16.42
CA CYS A 232 -17.31 15.49 -17.14
C CYS A 232 -18.12 15.78 -18.41
N SER A 233 -18.46 14.76 -19.20
CA SER A 233 -19.27 14.96 -20.41
C SER A 233 -20.69 15.43 -20.09
N ARG A 234 -21.32 14.93 -19.03
CA ARG A 234 -22.68 15.36 -18.66
C ARG A 234 -22.66 16.76 -18.03
N PHE A 235 -21.69 17.03 -17.16
CA PHE A 235 -21.47 18.35 -16.58
C PHE A 235 -21.18 19.39 -17.67
N ALA A 236 -20.39 19.05 -18.70
CA ALA A 236 -20.16 19.94 -19.83
C ALA A 236 -21.47 20.34 -20.53
N ARG A 237 -22.38 19.39 -20.75
CA ARG A 237 -23.69 19.66 -21.38
C ARG A 237 -24.56 20.57 -20.52
N SER A 238 -24.68 20.27 -19.23
CA SER A 238 -25.45 21.13 -18.32
C SER A 238 -24.79 22.50 -18.14
N SER A 239 -23.45 22.54 -18.09
CA SER A 239 -22.68 23.76 -17.97
C SER A 239 -22.85 24.64 -19.21
N ASP A 240 -22.83 24.12 -20.43
CA ASP A 240 -23.02 24.98 -21.61
C ASP A 240 -24.41 25.67 -21.61
N HIS A 241 -25.42 25.09 -20.95
CA HIS A 241 -26.72 25.70 -20.73
C HIS A 241 -26.77 26.67 -19.53
N ILE A 242 -26.10 26.33 -18.41
CA ILE A 242 -26.17 27.06 -17.14
C ILE A 242 -25.07 28.14 -17.02
N TYR A 243 -23.89 27.87 -17.56
CA TYR A 243 -22.65 28.62 -17.45
C TYR A 243 -21.97 28.73 -18.84
N LYS A 244 -22.15 29.87 -19.52
CA LYS A 244 -21.70 30.10 -20.91
C LYS A 244 -20.26 29.68 -21.25
N THR A 245 -19.32 29.79 -20.32
CA THR A 245 -17.92 29.37 -20.49
C THR A 245 -17.30 28.89 -19.18
N MET A 246 -16.27 28.04 -19.27
CA MET A 246 -15.53 27.51 -18.13
C MET A 246 -14.02 27.74 -18.30
N GLY A 247 -13.38 28.26 -17.26
CA GLY A 247 -11.93 28.49 -17.25
C GLY A 247 -11.13 27.20 -16.99
N LEU A 248 -9.83 27.25 -17.28
CA LEU A 248 -8.91 26.13 -17.07
C LEU A 248 -8.85 25.68 -15.60
N GLN A 249 -8.76 26.61 -14.66
CA GLN A 249 -8.71 26.31 -13.22
C GLN A 249 -9.99 25.60 -12.74
N ASP A 250 -11.16 26.11 -13.15
CA ASP A 250 -12.45 25.49 -12.81
C ASP A 250 -12.55 24.06 -13.38
N ALA A 251 -12.08 23.87 -14.62
CA ALA A 251 -12.00 22.56 -15.25
C ALA A 251 -11.09 21.59 -14.49
N MET A 252 -9.92 22.06 -14.06
CA MET A 252 -8.96 21.27 -13.27
C MET A 252 -9.57 20.83 -11.94
N VAL A 253 -10.20 21.74 -11.20
CA VAL A 253 -10.88 21.41 -9.94
C VAL A 253 -11.95 20.34 -10.16
N PHE A 254 -12.84 20.54 -11.13
CA PHE A 254 -13.93 19.61 -11.40
C PHE A 254 -13.42 18.22 -11.82
N VAL A 255 -12.47 18.18 -12.77
CA VAL A 255 -11.91 16.90 -13.26
C VAL A 255 -11.17 16.18 -12.13
N HIS A 256 -10.40 16.88 -11.30
CA HIS A 256 -9.69 16.26 -10.19
C HIS A 256 -10.65 15.65 -9.15
N GLU A 257 -11.72 16.35 -8.79
CA GLU A 257 -12.77 15.83 -7.90
C GLU A 257 -13.52 14.64 -8.53
N SER A 258 -13.76 14.67 -9.86
CA SER A 258 -14.43 13.56 -10.56
C SER A 258 -13.61 12.26 -10.61
N MET A 259 -12.26 12.37 -10.52
CA MET A 259 -11.31 11.26 -10.53
C MET A 259 -10.96 10.74 -9.13
N ARG A 260 -11.71 11.13 -8.09
CA ARG A 260 -11.54 10.59 -6.73
C ARG A 260 -11.51 9.05 -6.73
N LEU A 261 -10.61 8.45 -5.94
CA LEU A 261 -10.48 6.98 -5.91
C LEU A 261 -11.68 6.32 -5.23
N SER A 262 -12.05 6.77 -4.03
CA SER A 262 -13.25 6.31 -3.32
C SER A 262 -14.49 6.92 -3.99
N ALA A 263 -15.56 6.15 -4.18
CA ALA A 263 -16.85 6.72 -4.60
C ALA A 263 -17.58 7.40 -3.43
N HIS A 264 -18.61 8.20 -3.71
CA HIS A 264 -19.48 8.72 -2.67
C HIS A 264 -20.20 7.55 -1.98
N GLY A 265 -20.21 7.55 -0.64
CA GLY A 265 -20.77 6.45 0.16
C GLY A 265 -19.85 5.23 0.31
N ALA A 266 -18.57 5.32 -0.07
CA ALA A 266 -17.57 4.31 0.27
C ALA A 266 -17.53 4.07 1.80
N ASN A 267 -17.49 2.80 2.22
CA ASN A 267 -17.17 2.40 3.58
C ASN A 267 -15.65 2.30 3.77
N ASN A 268 -15.19 2.10 5.00
CA ASN A 268 -13.76 2.03 5.30
C ASN A 268 -13.09 0.76 4.81
N TYR A 269 -13.82 -0.35 4.64
CA TYR A 269 -13.29 -1.56 4.02
C TYR A 269 -12.90 -1.33 2.54
N HIS A 270 -13.75 -0.65 1.78
CA HIS A 270 -13.44 -0.28 0.40
C HIS A 270 -12.25 0.68 0.33
N ARG A 271 -12.17 1.65 1.26
CA ARG A 271 -11.02 2.58 1.33
C ARG A 271 -9.72 1.87 1.68
N LEU A 272 -9.78 0.90 2.61
CA LEU A 272 -8.63 0.07 2.97
C LEU A 272 -8.14 -0.77 1.78
N GLY A 273 -9.05 -1.40 1.04
CA GLY A 273 -8.70 -2.14 -0.18
C GLY A 273 -8.04 -1.25 -1.25
N LEU A 274 -8.56 -0.02 -1.45
CA LEU A 274 -7.93 0.95 -2.35
C LEU A 274 -6.57 1.45 -1.86
N ALA A 275 -6.40 1.62 -0.54
CA ALA A 275 -5.12 2.00 0.05
C ALA A 275 -4.08 0.90 -0.15
N TYR A 276 -4.45 -0.38 -0.01
CA TYR A 276 -3.58 -1.51 -0.32
C TYR A 276 -3.11 -1.50 -1.78
N LEU A 277 -4.03 -1.34 -2.75
CA LEU A 277 -3.65 -1.25 -4.17
C LEU A 277 -2.77 -0.04 -4.49
N LEU A 278 -2.94 1.08 -3.77
CA LEU A 278 -2.04 2.23 -3.86
C LEU A 278 -0.63 1.91 -3.34
N VAL A 279 -0.50 1.16 -2.25
CA VAL A 279 0.79 0.76 -1.69
C VAL A 279 1.52 -0.19 -2.64
N GLU A 280 0.83 -1.15 -3.25
CA GLU A 280 1.42 -2.03 -4.29
C GLU A 280 1.94 -1.20 -5.49
N GLY A 281 1.18 -0.19 -5.92
CA GLY A 281 1.62 0.77 -6.94
C GLY A 281 2.83 1.61 -6.50
N LEU A 282 2.87 2.03 -5.23
CA LEU A 282 3.95 2.82 -4.64
C LEU A 282 5.28 2.04 -4.67
N MET A 283 5.27 0.73 -4.41
CA MET A 283 6.48 -0.10 -4.42
C MET A 283 7.11 -0.18 -5.81
N SER A 284 6.28 -0.34 -6.86
CA SER A 284 6.76 -0.28 -8.25
C SER A 284 7.35 1.08 -8.58
N ASP A 285 6.70 2.16 -8.13
CA ASP A 285 7.17 3.52 -8.36
C ASP A 285 8.49 3.82 -7.64
N LEU A 286 8.65 3.34 -6.40
CA LEU A 286 9.87 3.46 -5.60
C LEU A 286 11.02 2.70 -6.24
N PHE A 287 10.77 1.50 -6.75
CA PHE A 287 11.79 0.74 -7.46
C PHE A 287 12.22 1.47 -8.74
N LEU A 288 11.29 2.04 -9.51
CA LEU A 288 11.67 2.78 -10.71
C LEU A 288 12.55 4.00 -10.44
N LEU A 289 12.52 4.57 -9.23
CA LEU A 289 13.45 5.63 -8.83
C LEU A 289 14.90 5.18 -8.83
N THR A 290 15.18 3.91 -8.59
CA THR A 290 16.55 3.36 -8.60
C THR A 290 17.06 3.14 -10.04
N THR A 291 16.16 3.20 -11.03
CA THR A 291 16.43 2.75 -12.40
C THR A 291 16.36 3.85 -13.45
N GLN A 292 15.67 4.96 -13.17
CA GLN A 292 15.43 6.02 -14.14
C GLN A 292 16.25 7.27 -13.86
N GLU A 293 17.04 7.70 -14.85
CA GLU A 293 17.82 8.92 -14.80
C GLU A 293 17.15 10.10 -15.52
N GLY A 294 17.66 11.31 -15.24
CA GLY A 294 17.27 12.54 -15.92
C GLY A 294 15.79 12.90 -15.72
N MET A 295 15.13 13.33 -16.80
CA MET A 295 13.75 13.83 -16.76
C MET A 295 12.73 12.74 -16.40
N LEU A 296 12.97 11.49 -16.81
CA LEU A 296 12.08 10.37 -16.48
C LEU A 296 12.12 10.06 -14.98
N GLY A 297 13.31 10.02 -14.37
CA GLY A 297 13.45 9.87 -12.92
C GLY A 297 12.74 10.97 -12.13
N ARG A 298 12.81 12.23 -12.59
CA ARG A 298 12.08 13.34 -11.97
C ARG A 298 10.56 13.19 -12.08
N LEU A 299 10.05 12.75 -13.24
CA LEU A 299 8.62 12.47 -13.41
C LEU A 299 8.17 11.31 -12.50
N GLN A 300 9.01 10.31 -12.32
CA GLN A 300 8.76 9.17 -11.44
C GLN A 300 8.70 9.62 -9.96
N CYS A 301 9.58 10.52 -9.52
CA CYS A 301 9.50 11.13 -8.18
C CYS A 301 8.17 11.88 -7.97
N ILE A 302 7.69 12.60 -8.98
CA ILE A 302 6.41 13.31 -8.90
C ILE A 302 5.24 12.31 -8.81
N SER A 303 5.29 11.20 -9.56
CA SER A 303 4.31 10.10 -9.46
C SER A 303 4.26 9.53 -8.05
N LEU A 304 5.42 9.25 -7.44
CA LEU A 304 5.53 8.77 -6.06
C LEU A 304 4.86 9.74 -5.08
N GLY A 305 5.18 11.03 -5.17
CA GLY A 305 4.58 12.07 -4.34
C GLY A 305 3.05 12.12 -4.48
N TYR A 306 2.54 12.00 -5.72
CA TYR A 306 1.10 11.98 -5.99
C TYR A 306 0.40 10.75 -5.38
N ASN A 307 1.00 9.56 -5.50
CA ASN A 307 0.48 8.34 -4.90
C ASN A 307 0.47 8.43 -3.37
N LEU A 308 1.54 8.99 -2.77
CA LEU A 308 1.63 9.21 -1.33
C LEU A 308 0.58 10.21 -0.83
N ALA A 309 0.36 11.31 -1.55
CA ALA A 309 -0.74 12.24 -1.26
C ALA A 309 -2.12 11.59 -1.41
N GLY A 310 -2.27 10.64 -2.33
CA GLY A 310 -3.44 9.78 -2.47
C GLY A 310 -3.69 8.93 -1.22
N ILE A 311 -2.66 8.29 -0.68
CA ILE A 311 -2.72 7.53 0.58
C ILE A 311 -3.11 8.46 1.73
N MET A 312 -2.45 9.62 1.88
CA MET A 312 -2.78 10.60 2.92
C MET A 312 -4.24 11.04 2.85
N SER A 313 -4.76 11.33 1.65
CA SER A 313 -6.16 11.69 1.42
C SER A 313 -7.11 10.57 1.82
N MET A 314 -6.78 9.31 1.48
CA MET A 314 -7.62 8.16 1.80
C MET A 314 -7.66 7.88 3.31
N LEU A 315 -6.51 7.97 3.99
CA LEU A 315 -6.42 7.86 5.45
C LEU A 315 -7.23 8.96 6.14
N PHE A 316 -7.14 10.20 5.66
CA PHE A 316 -7.93 11.31 6.21
C PHE A 316 -9.43 11.10 6.00
N GLU A 317 -9.88 10.64 4.83
CA GLU A 317 -11.29 10.30 4.61
C GLU A 317 -11.78 9.20 5.58
N MET A 318 -10.95 8.20 5.88
CA MET A 318 -11.29 7.17 6.87
C MET A 318 -11.47 7.77 8.27
N ILE A 319 -10.53 8.60 8.72
CA ILE A 319 -10.65 9.31 10.01
C ILE A 319 -11.90 10.20 10.05
N GLU A 320 -12.21 10.89 8.95
CA GLU A 320 -13.38 11.76 8.85
C GLU A 320 -14.70 10.98 8.95
N THR A 321 -14.80 9.81 8.30
CA THR A 321 -15.98 8.94 8.40
C THR A 321 -16.12 8.25 9.76
N MET A 322 -15.03 8.06 10.50
CA MET A 322 -15.08 7.53 11.87
C MET A 322 -15.51 8.60 12.90
N HIS A 323 -15.66 9.86 12.48
CA HIS A 323 -16.02 10.99 13.35
C HIS A 323 -15.06 11.23 14.52
N TRP A 324 -13.78 10.91 14.33
CA TRP A 324 -12.74 11.08 15.36
C TRP A 324 -12.26 12.53 15.53
N LEU A 325 -12.60 13.41 14.58
CA LEU A 325 -12.21 14.83 14.59
C LEU A 325 -13.44 15.72 14.77
N GLY A 326 -13.36 16.67 15.69
CA GLY A 326 -14.32 17.76 15.79
C GLY A 326 -14.32 18.64 14.52
N GLU A 327 -15.45 19.29 14.24
CA GLU A 327 -15.67 20.01 12.98
C GLU A 327 -14.62 21.11 12.70
N THR A 328 -14.24 21.88 13.72
CA THR A 328 -13.21 22.91 13.61
C THR A 328 -11.86 22.33 13.19
N ASN A 329 -11.42 21.25 13.85
CA ASN A 329 -10.14 20.59 13.56
C ASN A 329 -10.16 19.93 12.19
N ARG A 330 -11.29 19.29 11.83
CA ARG A 330 -11.52 18.71 10.51
C ARG A 330 -11.37 19.75 9.40
N CYS A 331 -12.06 20.90 9.52
CA CYS A 331 -11.97 21.99 8.53
C CYS A 331 -10.57 22.60 8.47
N PHE A 332 -9.93 22.80 9.61
CA PHE A 332 -8.56 23.31 9.68
C PHE A 332 -7.57 22.40 8.96
N LEU A 333 -7.54 21.11 9.31
CA LEU A 333 -6.65 20.13 8.67
C LEU A 333 -6.90 20.05 7.17
N ARG A 334 -8.18 20.09 6.76
CA ARG A 334 -8.53 20.06 5.34
C ARG A 334 -8.01 21.28 4.58
N ARG A 335 -8.20 22.48 5.11
CA ARG A 335 -7.73 23.72 4.47
C ARG A 335 -6.21 23.80 4.42
N VAL A 336 -5.52 23.29 5.43
CA VAL A 336 -4.05 23.35 5.50
C VAL A 336 -3.38 22.27 4.65
N LEU A 337 -3.88 21.02 4.69
CA LEU A 337 -3.21 19.86 4.08
C LEU A 337 -3.83 19.41 2.75
N PHE A 338 -5.11 19.71 2.53
CA PHE A 338 -5.90 19.18 1.41
C PHE A 338 -6.55 20.32 0.63
N ASN A 339 -5.72 21.20 0.04
CA ASN A 339 -6.16 22.31 -0.80
C ASN A 339 -5.48 22.31 -2.18
N HIS A 340 -6.18 22.83 -3.19
CA HIS A 340 -5.70 22.86 -4.58
C HIS A 340 -4.48 23.76 -4.81
N GLU A 341 -4.27 24.78 -3.98
CA GLU A 341 -3.15 25.71 -4.13
C GLU A 341 -1.80 25.07 -3.78
N THR A 342 -1.77 24.17 -2.78
CA THR A 342 -0.53 23.55 -2.30
C THR A 342 -0.39 22.07 -2.64
N VAL A 343 -1.44 21.44 -3.19
CA VAL A 343 -1.43 20.01 -3.55
C VAL A 343 -0.40 19.63 -4.62
N LEU A 344 0.22 20.55 -5.34
CA LEU A 344 1.33 20.21 -6.26
C LEU A 344 2.68 20.62 -5.70
N VAL A 345 2.70 21.64 -4.82
CA VAL A 345 3.93 22.21 -4.27
C VAL A 345 4.65 21.18 -3.40
N GLY A 346 3.91 20.44 -2.56
CA GLY A 346 4.50 19.44 -1.69
C GLY A 346 5.13 18.28 -2.46
N GLU A 347 4.44 17.80 -3.49
CA GLU A 347 4.89 16.74 -4.38
C GLU A 347 6.14 17.13 -5.16
N LEU A 348 6.19 18.36 -5.69
CA LEU A 348 7.36 18.87 -6.41
C LEU A 348 8.59 19.05 -5.50
N LEU A 349 8.39 19.57 -4.28
CA LEU A 349 9.47 19.72 -3.31
C LEU A 349 9.98 18.36 -2.80
N CYS A 350 9.06 17.43 -2.53
CA CYS A 350 9.40 16.06 -2.17
C CYS A 350 10.21 15.40 -3.29
N ALA A 351 9.78 15.55 -4.55
CA ALA A 351 10.51 15.04 -5.70
C ALA A 351 11.92 15.63 -5.85
N ALA A 352 12.09 16.92 -5.57
CA ALA A 352 13.39 17.59 -5.62
C ALA A 352 14.35 17.15 -4.49
N ALA A 353 13.82 16.87 -3.30
CA ALA A 353 14.63 16.46 -2.14
C ALA A 353 14.89 14.95 -2.06
N MET A 354 14.13 14.13 -2.79
CA MET A 354 14.11 12.67 -2.66
C MET A 354 15.50 12.02 -2.79
N GLN A 355 16.24 12.33 -3.85
CA GLN A 355 17.53 11.68 -4.13
C GLN A 355 18.56 11.96 -3.02
N TYR A 356 18.60 13.20 -2.53
CA TYR A 356 19.47 13.60 -1.43
C TYR A 356 19.07 12.90 -0.12
N TYR A 357 17.76 12.84 0.15
CA TYR A 357 17.22 12.20 1.35
C TYR A 357 17.53 10.70 1.40
N VAL A 358 17.25 9.96 0.32
CA VAL A 358 17.52 8.52 0.24
C VAL A 358 19.02 8.23 0.31
N SER A 359 19.85 9.00 -0.39
CA SER A 359 21.31 8.86 -0.30
C SER A 359 21.83 9.07 1.13
N SER A 360 21.28 10.05 1.84
CA SER A 360 21.65 10.33 3.23
C SER A 360 21.24 9.18 4.17
N LEU A 361 20.06 8.58 3.94
CA LEU A 361 19.62 7.39 4.69
C LEU A 361 20.54 6.19 4.44
N ASN A 362 20.89 5.92 3.19
CA ASN A 362 21.74 4.78 2.82
C ASN A 362 23.17 4.90 3.37
N ARG A 363 23.64 6.12 3.63
CA ARG A 363 24.95 6.39 4.24
C ARG A 363 24.92 6.55 5.76
N SER A 364 23.73 6.48 6.37
CA SER A 364 23.56 6.51 7.83
C SER A 364 23.89 5.16 8.48
N SER A 365 23.67 5.06 9.80
CA SER A 365 23.82 3.81 10.56
C SER A 365 22.84 2.70 10.13
N LEU A 366 21.83 2.99 9.30
CA LEU A 366 20.93 1.98 8.73
C LEU A 366 21.66 0.88 7.96
N LYS A 367 22.84 1.18 7.40
CA LYS A 367 23.66 0.19 6.70
C LYS A 367 24.19 -0.92 7.61
N GLU A 368 24.14 -0.76 8.93
CA GLU A 368 24.64 -1.74 9.91
C GLU A 368 23.54 -2.71 10.38
N TRP A 369 22.36 -2.69 9.78
CA TRP A 369 21.20 -3.49 10.19
C TRP A 369 21.26 -4.98 9.84
N ARG A 370 22.38 -5.47 9.30
CA ARG A 370 22.54 -6.89 8.94
C ARG A 370 22.31 -7.85 10.11
N PRO A 371 22.94 -7.68 11.30
CA PRO A 371 22.74 -8.63 12.40
C PRO A 371 21.27 -8.68 12.84
N ALA A 372 20.60 -7.52 12.87
CA ALA A 372 19.17 -7.45 13.19
C ALA A 372 18.30 -8.12 12.11
N ALA A 373 18.67 -8.00 10.83
CA ALA A 373 17.94 -8.66 9.74
C ALA A 373 18.13 -10.18 9.73
N GLU A 374 19.32 -10.67 10.07
CA GLU A 374 19.60 -12.10 10.22
C GLU A 374 18.90 -12.69 11.46
N GLU A 375 18.76 -11.91 12.54
CA GLU A 375 18.08 -12.34 13.77
C GLU A 375 16.54 -12.28 13.67
N VAL A 376 16.00 -11.22 13.03
CA VAL A 376 14.55 -10.99 12.95
C VAL A 376 13.99 -11.51 11.64
N SER A 377 14.34 -10.87 10.52
CA SER A 377 13.97 -11.22 9.14
C SER A 377 14.31 -10.04 8.23
N TYR A 378 14.91 -10.30 7.06
CA TYR A 378 15.13 -9.30 6.02
C TYR A 378 13.83 -8.60 5.60
N TYR A 379 12.71 -9.32 5.58
CA TYR A 379 11.40 -8.78 5.23
C TYR A 379 10.93 -7.73 6.24
N VAL A 380 11.02 -8.03 7.54
CA VAL A 380 10.61 -7.10 8.61
C VAL A 380 11.49 -5.85 8.62
N MET A 381 12.80 -6.02 8.46
CA MET A 381 13.72 -4.88 8.41
C MET A 381 13.49 -4.00 7.17
N SER A 382 13.05 -4.58 6.06
CA SER A 382 12.62 -3.82 4.88
C SER A 382 11.39 -2.96 5.13
N LEU A 383 10.39 -3.47 5.86
CA LEU A 383 9.23 -2.67 6.26
C LEU A 383 9.64 -1.48 7.13
N ALA A 384 10.58 -1.67 8.05
CA ALA A 384 11.13 -0.59 8.86
C ALA A 384 11.87 0.45 7.99
N GLY A 385 12.75 0.00 7.08
CA GLY A 385 13.50 0.89 6.18
C GLY A 385 12.60 1.70 5.24
N HIS A 386 11.62 1.05 4.60
CA HIS A 386 10.61 1.72 3.78
C HIS A 386 9.74 2.67 4.61
N GLY A 387 9.39 2.28 5.83
CA GLY A 387 8.66 3.12 6.77
C GLY A 387 9.37 4.45 7.04
N ILE A 388 10.68 4.42 7.25
CA ILE A 388 11.50 5.63 7.42
C ILE A 388 11.42 6.52 6.18
N ILE A 389 11.60 5.96 4.98
CA ILE A 389 11.53 6.70 3.72
C ILE A 389 10.15 7.37 3.58
N VAL A 390 9.07 6.59 3.74
CA VAL A 390 7.69 7.06 3.57
C VAL A 390 7.37 8.15 4.58
N VAL A 391 7.72 7.99 5.85
CA VAL A 391 7.49 8.99 6.90
C VAL A 391 8.23 10.28 6.59
N GLY A 392 9.49 10.23 6.16
CA GLY A 392 10.24 11.41 5.75
C GLY A 392 9.59 12.14 4.57
N CYS A 393 9.14 11.40 3.55
CA CYS A 393 8.44 11.98 2.40
C CYS A 393 7.12 12.65 2.81
N VAL A 394 6.32 11.96 3.64
CA VAL A 394 5.07 12.51 4.18
C VAL A 394 5.35 13.78 4.98
N LEU A 395 6.40 13.81 5.79
CA LEU A 395 6.77 14.98 6.58
C LEU A 395 7.09 16.19 5.68
N VAL A 396 7.87 16.00 4.63
CA VAL A 396 8.18 17.08 3.66
C VAL A 396 6.91 17.59 2.98
N ILE A 397 6.02 16.70 2.55
CA ILE A 397 4.73 17.06 1.93
C ILE A 397 3.86 17.84 2.92
N ILE A 398 3.73 17.39 4.16
CA ILE A 398 2.95 18.06 5.20
C ILE A 398 3.51 19.45 5.48
N CYS A 399 4.82 19.56 5.78
CA CYS A 399 5.46 20.82 6.12
C CYS A 399 5.33 21.85 4.99
N SER A 400 5.63 21.45 3.76
CA SER A 400 5.50 22.33 2.59
C SER A 400 4.07 22.80 2.35
N ARG A 401 3.07 21.91 2.48
CA ARG A 401 1.66 22.27 2.33
C ARG A 401 1.19 23.20 3.42
N VAL A 402 1.59 22.96 4.68
CA VAL A 402 1.27 23.83 5.82
C VAL A 402 1.83 25.22 5.61
N ILE A 403 3.13 25.34 5.33
CA ILE A 403 3.81 26.61 5.09
C ILE A 403 3.16 27.34 3.90
N GLY A 404 2.92 26.63 2.80
CA GLY A 404 2.28 27.18 1.61
C GLY A 404 0.86 27.69 1.89
N ALA A 405 0.05 26.94 2.62
CA ALA A 405 -1.34 27.31 2.91
C ALA A 405 -1.41 28.51 3.86
N VAL A 406 -0.59 28.50 4.93
CA VAL A 406 -0.47 29.62 5.88
C VAL A 406 0.02 30.88 5.17
N GLY A 407 1.07 30.78 4.36
CA GLY A 407 1.60 31.90 3.57
C GLY A 407 0.57 32.44 2.59
N PHE A 408 -0.11 31.58 1.84
CA PHE A 408 -1.15 31.95 0.89
C PHE A 408 -2.33 32.67 1.56
N VAL A 409 -2.86 32.11 2.66
CA VAL A 409 -3.99 32.71 3.36
C VAL A 409 -3.60 34.05 3.99
N ARG A 410 -2.41 34.14 4.59
CA ARG A 410 -1.90 35.39 5.15
C ARG A 410 -1.71 36.48 4.10
N TRP A 411 -1.25 36.11 2.91
CA TRP A 411 -1.07 37.02 1.78
C TRP A 411 -2.42 37.49 1.21
N LYS A 412 -3.35 36.55 0.97
CA LYS A 412 -4.63 36.83 0.30
C LYS A 412 -5.66 37.53 1.18
N PHE A 413 -5.78 37.12 2.44
CA PHE A 413 -6.83 37.60 3.34
C PHE A 413 -6.31 38.54 4.44
N GLY A 414 -4.99 38.73 4.54
CA GLY A 414 -4.38 39.54 5.58
C GLY A 414 -4.48 38.95 7.00
N SER A 415 -5.11 37.79 7.16
CA SER A 415 -5.38 37.12 8.44
C SER A 415 -5.33 35.60 8.27
N LEU A 416 -5.04 34.88 9.36
CA LEU A 416 -5.08 33.40 9.40
C LEU A 416 -6.44 32.85 9.86
N ALA A 417 -7.38 33.72 10.26
CA ALA A 417 -8.73 33.33 10.67
C ALA A 417 -9.48 32.45 9.64
N PRO A 418 -9.32 32.65 8.31
CA PRO A 418 -9.95 31.77 7.31
C PRO A 418 -9.53 30.29 7.40
N LEU A 419 -8.41 29.94 8.06
CA LEU A 419 -8.01 28.54 8.21
C LEU A 419 -8.91 27.77 9.19
N SER A 420 -9.43 28.42 10.23
CA SER A 420 -10.24 27.78 11.28
C SER A 420 -11.70 28.20 11.30
N ALA A 421 -12.08 29.24 10.54
CA ALA A 421 -13.44 29.75 10.53
C ALA A 421 -14.48 28.72 10.02
N PRO A 422 -15.62 28.54 10.66
CA PRO A 422 -16.65 27.63 10.19
C PRO A 422 -17.29 28.11 8.88
N CYS A 423 -17.63 27.17 8.00
CA CYS A 423 -18.39 27.43 6.78
C CYS A 423 -19.39 26.30 6.57
N CYS A 424 -20.69 26.63 6.54
CA CYS A 424 -21.75 25.63 6.40
C CYS A 424 -21.63 24.78 5.12
N VAL A 425 -21.03 25.31 4.04
CA VAL A 425 -20.77 24.54 2.82
C VAL A 425 -19.73 23.45 3.06
N ASP A 426 -18.65 23.72 3.80
CA ASP A 426 -17.62 22.71 4.14
C ASP A 426 -18.20 21.62 5.06
N THR A 427 -19.15 21.98 5.91
CA THR A 427 -19.91 21.05 6.75
C THR A 427 -20.76 20.10 5.91
N VAL A 428 -21.55 20.66 4.97
CA VAL A 428 -22.47 19.89 4.12
C VAL A 428 -21.72 19.02 3.11
N LEU A 429 -20.63 19.54 2.53
CA LEU A 429 -19.76 18.78 1.66
C LEU A 429 -19.12 17.61 2.40
N GLY A 430 -18.61 17.80 3.61
CA GLY A 430 -18.05 16.68 4.39
C GLY A 430 -17.04 15.86 3.57
N VAL A 431 -17.11 14.53 3.68
CA VAL A 431 -16.35 13.54 2.88
C VAL A 431 -16.69 13.49 1.38
N ARG A 432 -17.68 14.29 0.91
CA ARG A 432 -18.11 14.33 -0.51
C ARG A 432 -17.16 15.14 -1.39
N SER A 433 -16.45 16.12 -0.81
CA SER A 433 -15.32 16.79 -1.45
C SER A 433 -14.03 16.03 -1.11
N LYS A 434 -12.98 16.10 -1.95
CA LYS A 434 -11.64 15.62 -1.60
C LYS A 434 -10.78 16.79 -1.13
N LEU A 435 -10.69 17.85 -1.95
CA LEU A 435 -9.88 19.03 -1.69
C LEU A 435 -10.72 20.30 -1.60
N ILE A 436 -10.14 21.32 -0.96
CA ILE A 436 -10.71 22.67 -0.85
C ILE A 436 -9.96 23.64 -1.77
N LEU A 437 -10.64 24.68 -2.26
CA LEU A 437 -10.01 25.77 -3.02
C LEU A 437 -9.88 27.01 -2.10
N LEU A 438 -8.70 27.23 -1.50
CA LEU A 438 -8.49 28.33 -0.54
C LEU A 438 -8.73 29.69 -1.19
N GLY A 439 -8.27 29.86 -2.42
CA GLY A 439 -8.47 31.06 -3.21
C GLY A 439 -9.93 31.27 -3.64
N GLY A 440 -10.74 30.22 -3.53
CA GLY A 440 -12.15 30.17 -3.86
C GLY A 440 -13.06 30.76 -2.79
N TYR A 441 -12.54 31.06 -1.61
CA TYR A 441 -13.29 31.74 -0.56
C TYR A 441 -13.33 33.26 -0.74
N ALA A 442 -14.38 33.87 -0.20
CA ALA A 442 -14.51 35.27 0.12
C ALA A 442 -14.63 35.41 1.64
N TRP A 443 -13.91 36.38 2.20
CA TRP A 443 -13.95 36.71 3.62
C TRP A 443 -14.76 37.99 3.79
N ASP A 444 -15.93 37.89 4.41
CA ASP A 444 -16.85 39.02 4.56
C ASP A 444 -17.46 39.03 5.97
N ASN A 445 -17.38 40.16 6.67
CA ASN A 445 -17.91 40.35 8.02
C ASN A 445 -17.57 39.21 9.00
N GLY A 446 -16.30 38.76 8.99
CA GLY A 446 -15.82 37.68 9.86
C GLY A 446 -16.34 36.28 9.50
N ASN A 447 -17.01 36.13 8.36
CA ASN A 447 -17.59 34.90 7.88
C ASN A 447 -16.96 34.47 6.55
N LEU A 448 -16.91 33.15 6.35
CA LEU A 448 -16.31 32.54 5.17
C LEU A 448 -17.38 32.09 4.18
N TYR A 449 -17.31 32.58 2.95
CA TYR A 449 -18.23 32.25 1.86
C TYR A 449 -17.50 31.66 0.65
N TYR A 450 -18.15 30.75 -0.06
CA TYR A 450 -17.71 30.31 -1.39
C TYR A 450 -18.13 31.32 -2.45
N LYS A 451 -17.19 31.70 -3.31
CA LYS A 451 -17.48 32.49 -4.52
C LYS A 451 -18.32 31.69 -5.51
N ILE A 452 -19.09 32.37 -6.34
CA ILE A 452 -19.92 31.74 -7.38
C ILE A 452 -19.08 30.90 -8.36
N CYS A 453 -17.92 31.41 -8.77
CA CYS A 453 -17.00 30.67 -9.63
C CYS A 453 -16.49 29.38 -8.97
N THR A 454 -16.24 29.40 -7.65
CA THR A 454 -15.82 28.22 -6.89
C THR A 454 -16.92 27.19 -6.77
N LEU A 455 -18.16 27.63 -6.51
CA LEU A 455 -19.32 26.72 -6.48
C LEU A 455 -19.45 26.00 -7.84
N ARG A 456 -19.29 26.74 -8.94
CA ARG A 456 -19.24 26.18 -10.30
C ARG A 456 -18.06 25.21 -10.49
N ALA A 457 -16.86 25.55 -10.02
CA ALA A 457 -15.66 24.73 -10.16
C ALA A 457 -15.80 23.37 -9.45
N PHE A 458 -16.48 23.31 -8.30
CA PHE A 458 -16.84 22.06 -7.63
C PHE A 458 -18.04 21.33 -8.26
N GLY A 459 -18.68 21.92 -9.28
CA GLY A 459 -19.89 21.39 -9.89
C GLY A 459 -21.10 21.41 -8.96
N LEU A 460 -21.14 22.36 -8.02
CA LEU A 460 -22.27 22.56 -7.13
C LEU A 460 -23.39 23.28 -7.88
N LEU A 461 -24.60 22.74 -7.77
CA LEU A 461 -25.78 23.24 -8.47
C LEU A 461 -26.83 23.74 -7.49
N LYS A 462 -27.59 24.75 -7.92
CA LYS A 462 -28.80 25.20 -7.24
C LYS A 462 -29.99 24.48 -7.86
N VAL A 463 -30.77 23.78 -7.05
CA VAL A 463 -32.04 23.16 -7.48
C VAL A 463 -33.17 23.94 -6.85
N VAL A 464 -34.15 24.34 -7.66
CA VAL A 464 -35.39 24.97 -7.20
C VAL A 464 -36.53 24.01 -7.45
N GLU A 465 -37.21 23.59 -6.39
CA GLU A 465 -38.37 22.69 -6.47
C GLU A 465 -39.67 23.47 -6.67
N GLU A 466 -40.76 22.76 -6.98
CA GLU A 466 -42.06 23.37 -7.31
C GLU A 466 -42.62 24.26 -6.18
N ASP A 467 -42.23 23.97 -4.93
CA ASP A 467 -42.59 24.76 -3.75
C ASP A 467 -41.74 26.05 -3.59
N GLY A 468 -40.85 26.33 -4.54
CA GLY A 468 -39.96 27.47 -4.54
C GLY A 468 -38.76 27.33 -3.59
N LYS A 469 -38.60 26.20 -2.88
CA LYS A 469 -37.45 25.99 -2.01
C LYS A 469 -36.19 25.75 -2.81
N GLU A 470 -35.11 26.38 -2.37
CA GLU A 470 -33.79 26.23 -2.98
C GLU A 470 -32.98 25.16 -2.24
N TYR A 471 -32.27 24.34 -3.00
CA TYR A 471 -31.43 23.26 -2.49
C TYR A 471 -30.04 23.29 -3.14
N LEU A 472 -29.04 22.82 -2.38
CA LEU A 472 -27.69 22.55 -2.86
C LEU A 472 -27.62 21.10 -3.33
N ALA A 473 -27.17 20.91 -4.58
CA ALA A 473 -27.02 19.60 -5.19
C ALA A 473 -25.60 19.36 -5.74
N ILE A 474 -25.23 18.08 -5.84
CA ILE A 474 -23.95 17.61 -6.39
C ILE A 474 -24.15 16.49 -7.40
N HIS A 475 -23.13 16.29 -8.24
CA HIS A 475 -23.00 15.09 -9.06
C HIS A 475 -22.43 13.92 -8.23
N LYS A 476 -23.30 12.97 -7.86
CA LYS A 476 -22.91 11.78 -7.11
C LYS A 476 -22.13 10.81 -7.97
N LEU A 477 -20.94 10.46 -7.48
CA LEU A 477 -20.08 9.41 -8.06
C LEU A 477 -20.35 8.09 -7.36
N HIS A 478 -20.85 7.11 -8.11
CA HIS A 478 -21.02 5.73 -7.64
C HIS A 478 -19.78 4.89 -8.01
N TRP A 479 -19.67 3.69 -7.43
CA TRP A 479 -18.56 2.77 -7.70
C TRP A 479 -18.55 2.29 -9.15
N PHE A 480 -19.59 1.57 -9.56
CA PHE A 480 -19.68 0.94 -10.89
C PHE A 480 -20.85 1.48 -11.72
N ALA A 481 -21.94 1.86 -11.05
CA ALA A 481 -23.12 2.40 -11.71
C ALA A 481 -22.90 3.84 -12.16
N ILE A 482 -23.55 4.22 -13.26
CA ILE A 482 -23.67 5.63 -13.68
C ILE A 482 -25.16 5.91 -13.90
N PRO A 483 -25.94 6.09 -12.82
CA PRO A 483 -27.38 6.26 -12.92
C PRO A 483 -27.75 7.48 -13.77
N LYS A 484 -28.98 7.48 -14.30
CA LYS A 484 -29.55 8.65 -14.98
C LYS A 484 -29.76 9.81 -13.99
N ASP A 485 -30.18 9.49 -12.76
CA ASP A 485 -30.40 10.46 -11.68
C ASP A 485 -29.16 10.60 -10.79
N TYR A 486 -28.06 11.06 -11.39
CA TYR A 486 -26.77 11.20 -10.70
C TYR A 486 -26.62 12.57 -10.00
N VAL A 487 -27.62 13.44 -10.07
CA VAL A 487 -27.65 14.70 -9.32
C VAL A 487 -28.47 14.47 -8.05
N VAL A 488 -27.83 14.69 -6.89
CA VAL A 488 -28.46 14.50 -5.58
C VAL A 488 -28.43 15.78 -4.77
N VAL A 489 -29.53 16.04 -4.07
CA VAL A 489 -29.65 17.12 -3.10
C VAL A 489 -28.96 16.71 -1.80
N ILE A 490 -28.16 17.62 -1.23
CA ILE A 490 -27.39 17.38 0.00
C ILE A 490 -27.61 18.44 1.09
N GLY A 491 -28.28 19.54 0.78
CA GLY A 491 -28.64 20.55 1.77
C GLY A 491 -29.70 21.52 1.28
N SER A 492 -30.45 22.10 2.21
CA SER A 492 -31.43 23.16 1.96
C SER A 492 -30.77 24.54 2.08
N LEU A 493 -31.13 25.46 1.18
CA LEU A 493 -30.63 26.83 1.17
C LEU A 493 -31.57 27.75 1.94
N LEU A 494 -31.01 28.48 2.90
CA LEU A 494 -31.68 29.53 3.68
C LEU A 494 -30.89 30.83 3.46
N GLY A 495 -31.26 31.59 2.43
CA GLY A 495 -30.47 32.74 1.97
C GLY A 495 -29.08 32.28 1.55
N SER A 496 -28.02 32.88 2.08
CA SER A 496 -26.64 32.49 1.76
C SER A 496 -26.14 31.27 2.55
N LYS A 497 -26.94 30.67 3.45
CA LYS A 497 -26.53 29.54 4.29
C LYS A 497 -27.09 28.22 3.76
N VAL A 498 -26.41 27.13 4.09
CA VAL A 498 -26.84 25.76 3.77
C VAL A 498 -27.02 24.96 5.04
N VAL A 499 -28.13 24.24 5.13
CA VAL A 499 -28.40 23.28 6.22
C VAL A 499 -28.39 21.86 5.63
N PRO A 500 -27.69 20.88 6.24
CA PRO A 500 -27.72 19.50 5.77
C PRO A 500 -29.14 18.94 5.72
N CYS A 501 -29.44 18.12 4.71
CA CYS A 501 -30.70 17.38 4.62
C CYS A 501 -30.45 15.94 4.19
N ASP A 502 -31.51 15.12 4.23
CA ASP A 502 -31.44 13.75 3.71
C ASP A 502 -31.13 13.76 2.22
N GLU A 503 -30.20 12.89 1.85
CA GLU A 503 -29.73 12.78 0.49
C GLU A 503 -30.81 12.14 -0.39
N ARG A 504 -31.18 12.82 -1.47
CA ARG A 504 -32.23 12.36 -2.39
C ARG A 504 -31.99 12.81 -3.83
N PRO A 505 -32.55 12.14 -4.84
CA PRO A 505 -32.51 12.59 -6.23
C PRO A 505 -33.09 14.00 -6.38
N SER A 506 -32.54 14.80 -7.30
CA SER A 506 -33.09 16.12 -7.64
C SER A 506 -34.36 15.99 -8.48
N VAL A 507 -35.45 16.64 -8.06
CA VAL A 507 -36.74 16.65 -8.79
C VAL A 507 -37.06 18.05 -9.36
N GLY A 508 -36.26 19.07 -9.04
CA GLY A 508 -36.48 20.47 -9.43
C GLY A 508 -35.65 20.97 -10.62
N THR A 509 -35.87 22.25 -10.97
CA THR A 509 -35.13 22.93 -12.04
C THR A 509 -33.73 23.31 -11.59
N MET A 510 -32.72 22.91 -12.37
CA MET A 510 -31.31 23.21 -12.09
C MET A 510 -30.93 24.61 -12.61
N SER A 511 -30.23 25.39 -11.79
CA SER A 511 -29.80 26.73 -12.14
C SER A 511 -28.46 27.09 -11.49
N ALA A 512 -27.85 28.17 -11.97
CA ALA A 512 -26.63 28.73 -11.38
C ALA A 512 -26.92 29.43 -10.04
N PHE A 513 -25.93 29.45 -9.16
CA PHE A 513 -25.93 30.34 -8.00
C PHE A 513 -25.78 31.80 -8.44
N GLY A 514 -26.71 32.66 -8.04
CA GLY A 514 -26.63 34.11 -8.22
C GLY A 514 -25.95 34.85 -7.06
N ARG A 515 -25.55 34.13 -6.00
CA ARG A 515 -24.98 34.71 -4.77
C ARG A 515 -23.89 33.80 -4.19
N MET A 516 -23.04 34.39 -3.34
CA MET A 516 -22.07 33.63 -2.54
C MET A 516 -22.79 32.83 -1.45
N ILE A 517 -22.30 31.62 -1.15
CA ILE A 517 -22.91 30.69 -0.20
C ILE A 517 -21.90 30.33 0.89
N GLY A 518 -22.29 30.36 2.16
CA GLY A 518 -21.43 30.09 3.30
C GLY A 518 -21.87 30.78 4.58
N GLY A 519 -20.90 31.09 5.43
CA GLY A 519 -21.09 31.63 6.77
C GLY A 519 -21.31 30.55 7.83
N LYS A 520 -21.37 31.00 9.09
CA LYS A 520 -21.56 30.15 10.26
C LYS A 520 -22.96 29.51 10.25
N ALA A 521 -23.01 28.19 10.42
CA ALA A 521 -24.27 27.46 10.58
C ALA A 521 -25.08 28.07 11.74
N SER A 522 -26.40 28.20 11.59
CA SER A 522 -27.24 28.72 12.67
C SER A 522 -27.39 27.67 13.79
N ASP A 523 -27.41 28.12 15.05
CA ASP A 523 -27.64 27.27 16.24
C ASP A 523 -28.93 26.44 16.17
N THR A 524 -29.87 26.81 15.30
CA THR A 524 -31.07 26.04 15.01
C THR A 524 -30.77 24.65 14.43
N GLY A 525 -29.66 24.47 13.70
CA GLY A 525 -29.23 23.15 13.20
C GLY A 525 -28.79 22.21 14.31
N ASN A 526 -28.20 22.73 15.39
CA ASN A 526 -27.87 21.93 16.58
C ASN A 526 -29.14 21.53 17.34
N ARG A 527 -30.13 22.43 17.46
CA ARG A 527 -31.45 22.10 18.01
C ARG A 527 -32.24 21.13 17.16
N GLN A 528 -32.18 21.20 15.82
CA GLN A 528 -32.84 20.22 14.93
C GLN A 528 -32.14 18.86 14.95
N ARG A 529 -30.82 18.82 15.07
CA ARG A 529 -30.05 17.56 15.23
C ARG A 529 -30.32 16.91 16.59
N ILE A 530 -30.42 17.72 17.65
CA ILE A 530 -30.87 17.28 18.99
C ILE A 530 -32.34 16.88 18.96
N ALA A 531 -33.21 17.60 18.25
CA ALA A 531 -34.63 17.28 18.12
C ALA A 531 -34.88 16.02 17.28
N ALA A 532 -34.09 15.78 16.22
CA ALA A 532 -34.13 14.55 15.45
C ALA A 532 -33.59 13.36 16.25
N MET A 533 -32.48 13.54 16.99
CA MET A 533 -32.00 12.54 17.95
C MET A 533 -33.00 12.30 19.09
N MET A 534 -33.74 13.32 19.54
CA MET A 534 -34.79 13.19 20.55
C MET A 534 -36.08 12.59 19.98
N ALA A 535 -36.42 12.83 18.72
CA ALA A 535 -37.58 12.21 18.05
C ALA A 535 -37.34 10.72 17.78
N ASP A 536 -36.13 10.33 17.39
CA ASP A 536 -35.71 8.92 17.35
C ASP A 536 -35.76 8.29 18.74
N LYS A 537 -35.36 9.04 19.79
CA LYS A 537 -35.45 8.58 21.18
C LYS A 537 -36.88 8.43 21.69
N TYR A 538 -37.78 9.36 21.32
CA TYR A 538 -39.19 9.36 21.73
C TYR A 538 -39.99 8.27 21.00
N SER A 539 -39.69 7.98 19.72
CA SER A 539 -40.31 6.86 18.99
C SER A 539 -39.93 5.49 19.58
N MET A 540 -38.77 5.39 20.23
CA MET A 540 -38.37 4.20 21.01
C MET A 540 -38.96 4.16 22.43
N GLN A 541 -39.45 5.28 22.95
CA GLN A 541 -39.88 5.41 24.36
C GLN A 541 -41.38 5.13 24.58
N GLU A 542 -42.18 5.05 23.51
CA GLU A 542 -43.61 4.68 23.55
C GLU A 542 -43.87 3.17 23.62
N ARG A 543 -42.83 2.32 23.69
CA ARG A 543 -42.96 0.86 23.85
C ARG A 543 -42.60 0.45 25.28
N GLY A 544 -43.64 0.21 26.08
CA GLY A 544 -43.63 0.10 27.54
C GLY A 544 -42.74 -0.93 28.22
N GLU A 545 -42.52 -0.63 29.50
CA GLU A 545 -41.67 -1.16 30.56
C GLU A 545 -41.47 -2.68 30.75
N ARG A 546 -40.23 -3.06 31.07
CA ARG A 546 -39.82 -3.81 32.27
C ARG A 546 -38.39 -3.40 32.62
N LYS A 547 -38.05 -3.17 33.88
CA LYS A 547 -36.68 -2.88 34.34
C LYS A 547 -35.73 -4.00 33.87
N LYS A 548 -35.10 -3.80 32.72
CA LYS A 548 -34.03 -4.61 32.13
C LYS A 548 -32.81 -3.71 32.01
N LEU A 549 -31.60 -4.29 32.10
CA LEU A 549 -30.33 -3.58 31.86
C LEU A 549 -30.50 -2.65 30.65
N SER A 550 -30.08 -1.38 30.79
CA SER A 550 -30.22 -0.40 29.70
C SER A 550 -29.64 -0.98 28.41
N ALA A 551 -30.35 -0.80 27.28
CA ALA A 551 -29.93 -1.30 25.99
C ALA A 551 -28.48 -0.92 25.68
N THR A 552 -28.02 0.25 26.12
CA THR A 552 -26.63 0.71 26.03
C THR A 552 -25.65 -0.22 26.76
N ARG A 553 -25.97 -0.70 27.97
CA ARG A 553 -25.13 -1.67 28.70
C ARG A 553 -25.16 -3.04 28.05
N ILE A 554 -26.29 -3.47 27.49
CA ILE A 554 -26.38 -4.71 26.71
C ILE A 554 -25.56 -4.60 25.42
N TYR A 555 -25.67 -3.50 24.68
CA TYR A 555 -24.87 -3.26 23.47
C TYR A 555 -23.38 -3.16 23.77
N VAL A 556 -22.98 -2.53 24.88
CA VAL A 556 -21.57 -2.49 25.29
C VAL A 556 -21.08 -3.87 25.74
N LEU A 557 -21.87 -4.63 26.51
CA LEU A 557 -21.51 -6.01 26.90
C LEU A 557 -21.47 -6.96 25.69
N VAL A 558 -22.42 -6.83 24.76
CA VAL A 558 -22.44 -7.58 23.50
C VAL A 558 -21.27 -7.14 22.61
N TRP A 559 -20.94 -5.86 22.51
CA TRP A 559 -19.78 -5.38 21.76
C TRP A 559 -18.45 -5.81 22.41
N MET A 560 -18.37 -5.85 23.74
CA MET A 560 -17.20 -6.39 24.45
C MET A 560 -17.10 -7.92 24.27
N ALA A 561 -18.21 -8.65 24.32
CA ALA A 561 -18.22 -10.10 24.16
C ALA A 561 -18.00 -10.55 22.70
N VAL A 562 -18.62 -9.85 21.73
CA VAL A 562 -18.61 -10.18 20.30
C VAL A 562 -17.48 -9.45 19.55
N GLY A 563 -17.00 -8.31 20.05
CA GLY A 563 -15.90 -7.56 19.46
C GLY A 563 -14.55 -7.83 20.13
N LEU A 564 -14.45 -7.61 21.44
CA LEU A 564 -13.19 -7.81 22.18
C LEU A 564 -12.89 -9.28 22.41
N GLY A 565 -13.89 -10.15 22.61
CA GLY A 565 -13.70 -11.59 22.75
C GLY A 565 -12.94 -12.20 21.56
N PRO A 566 -13.45 -12.08 20.32
CA PRO A 566 -12.74 -12.52 19.12
C PRO A 566 -11.39 -11.82 18.92
N LEU A 567 -11.26 -10.54 19.26
CA LEU A 567 -9.97 -9.84 19.17
C LEU A 567 -8.93 -10.44 20.13
N PHE A 568 -9.28 -10.73 21.39
CA PHE A 568 -8.38 -11.38 22.34
C PHE A 568 -8.06 -12.81 21.93
N LEU A 569 -9.03 -13.55 21.37
CA LEU A 569 -8.81 -14.88 20.80
C LEU A 569 -7.88 -14.83 19.58
N GLN A 570 -8.03 -13.82 18.72
CA GLN A 570 -7.16 -13.57 17.58
C GLN A 570 -5.76 -13.16 18.01
N ILE A 571 -5.62 -12.28 19.00
CA ILE A 571 -4.31 -11.89 19.56
C ILE A 571 -3.65 -13.11 20.20
N LYS A 572 -4.39 -13.91 20.98
CA LYS A 572 -3.87 -15.16 21.56
C LYS A 572 -3.40 -16.12 20.47
N GLY A 573 -4.21 -16.34 19.43
CA GLY A 573 -3.83 -17.16 18.29
C GLY A 573 -2.59 -16.61 17.58
N TYR A 574 -2.56 -15.31 17.31
CA TYR A 574 -1.42 -14.64 16.66
C TYR A 574 -0.13 -14.81 17.47
N VAL A 575 -0.18 -14.57 18.79
CA VAL A 575 0.95 -14.76 19.71
C VAL A 575 1.45 -16.21 19.69
N GLN A 576 0.55 -17.19 19.64
CA GLN A 576 0.93 -18.61 19.52
C GLN A 576 1.68 -18.90 18.22
N PHE A 577 1.24 -18.32 17.09
CA PHE A 577 1.86 -18.56 15.78
C PHE A 577 3.18 -17.81 15.54
N VAL A 578 3.42 -16.68 16.21
CA VAL A 578 4.73 -15.96 16.20
C VAL A 578 5.70 -16.47 17.28
N THR A 579 5.21 -17.37 18.11
CA THR A 579 5.92 -18.34 18.95
C THR A 579 7.17 -18.99 18.34
N PRO A 580 8.45 -18.72 18.70
CA PRO A 580 9.53 -19.59 18.23
C PRO A 580 9.26 -21.04 18.65
N HIS A 581 9.39 -21.98 17.72
CA HIS A 581 9.09 -23.40 17.94
C HIS A 581 10.33 -24.26 17.68
N LYS A 582 10.38 -25.46 18.24
CA LYS A 582 11.49 -26.41 18.04
C LYS A 582 10.91 -27.77 17.69
N ILE A 583 11.36 -28.34 16.57
CA ILE A 583 10.97 -29.68 16.13
C ILE A 583 11.61 -30.73 17.06
N SER A 584 10.84 -31.71 17.53
CA SER A 584 11.37 -32.82 18.30
C SER A 584 12.43 -33.60 17.51
N GLN A 585 13.53 -33.99 18.17
CA GLN A 585 14.69 -34.57 17.49
C GLN A 585 14.39 -35.88 16.74
N ASN A 586 13.45 -36.68 17.25
CA ASN A 586 13.01 -37.93 16.60
C ASN A 586 12.24 -37.70 15.29
N LEU A 587 11.87 -36.46 14.96
CA LEU A 587 11.18 -36.09 13.74
C LEU A 587 12.10 -35.46 12.68
N ILE A 588 13.36 -35.18 13.05
CA ILE A 588 14.36 -34.61 12.16
C ILE A 588 15.03 -35.74 11.38
N THR A 589 15.17 -35.56 10.07
CA THR A 589 15.82 -36.55 9.20
C THR A 589 17.30 -36.71 9.58
N PRO A 590 17.79 -37.94 9.80
CA PRO A 590 19.20 -38.18 10.11
C PRO A 590 20.12 -37.72 8.97
N VAL A 591 21.23 -37.05 9.30
CA VAL A 591 22.18 -36.50 8.31
C VAL A 591 22.78 -37.60 7.42
N ALA A 592 22.98 -38.81 7.96
CA ALA A 592 23.53 -39.97 7.26
C ALA A 592 22.46 -41.05 6.95
N GLY A 593 21.17 -40.69 6.95
CA GLY A 593 20.08 -41.64 6.72
C GLY A 593 19.92 -42.02 5.25
N ASP A 594 19.88 -43.32 4.94
CA ASP A 594 19.56 -43.81 3.60
C ASP A 594 18.06 -43.64 3.31
N LYS A 595 17.73 -42.77 2.35
CA LYS A 595 16.36 -42.59 1.84
C LYS A 595 15.87 -43.89 1.20
N LYS A 596 14.69 -44.37 1.59
CA LYS A 596 14.00 -45.53 1.00
C LYS A 596 12.63 -45.11 0.45
N ASP A 597 12.26 -45.65 -0.70
CA ASP A 597 11.01 -45.37 -1.42
C ASP A 597 10.26 -46.64 -1.89
N ALA A 598 10.84 -47.83 -1.67
CA ALA A 598 10.19 -49.12 -1.91
C ALA A 598 9.35 -49.57 -0.71
N ASP A 599 8.27 -50.33 -0.95
CA ASP A 599 7.40 -50.91 0.10
C ASP A 599 6.84 -49.87 1.11
N LEU A 600 6.54 -48.65 0.64
CA LEU A 600 6.08 -47.52 1.45
C LEU A 600 4.99 -47.87 2.47
N HIS A 601 3.88 -48.45 2.06
CA HIS A 601 2.76 -48.77 2.97
C HIS A 601 3.08 -49.90 3.97
N LYS A 602 4.16 -50.65 3.75
CA LYS A 602 4.62 -51.68 4.69
C LYS A 602 5.49 -51.06 5.80
N ALA A 603 6.35 -50.11 5.46
CA ALA A 603 7.21 -49.41 6.42
C ALA A 603 6.50 -48.23 7.10
N CYS A 604 5.58 -47.58 6.38
CA CYS A 604 4.85 -46.38 6.74
C CYS A 604 3.34 -46.63 6.59
N PRO A 605 2.73 -47.43 7.48
CA PRO A 605 1.36 -47.93 7.33
C PRO A 605 0.27 -46.88 7.61
N VAL A 606 0.63 -45.66 8.03
CA VAL A 606 -0.33 -44.60 8.38
C VAL A 606 -1.07 -44.12 7.15
N ASN A 607 -2.38 -44.35 7.10
CA ASN A 607 -3.25 -43.88 6.01
C ASN A 607 -4.07 -42.65 6.42
N GLU A 608 -4.40 -42.55 7.70
CA GLU A 608 -5.22 -41.47 8.25
C GLU A 608 -4.58 -40.86 9.49
N LEU A 609 -4.73 -39.56 9.66
CA LEU A 609 -4.40 -38.83 10.87
C LEU A 609 -5.69 -38.28 11.48
N PHE A 610 -5.99 -38.64 12.72
CA PHE A 610 -7.06 -38.04 13.51
C PHE A 610 -6.46 -36.98 14.44
N MET A 611 -6.72 -35.71 14.10
CA MET A 611 -6.21 -34.54 14.80
C MET A 611 -7.34 -33.55 15.03
N ALA A 612 -7.45 -33.02 16.25
CA ALA A 612 -8.41 -31.98 16.63
C ALA A 612 -9.88 -32.29 16.28
N GLY A 613 -10.28 -33.57 16.33
CA GLY A 613 -11.65 -34.01 16.05
C GLY A 613 -11.97 -34.24 14.57
N ALA A 614 -10.96 -34.19 13.68
CA ALA A 614 -11.12 -34.40 12.24
C ALA A 614 -10.15 -35.47 11.72
N TYR A 615 -10.56 -36.18 10.66
CA TYR A 615 -9.76 -37.16 9.94
C TYR A 615 -9.10 -36.52 8.72
N TRP A 616 -7.82 -36.82 8.52
CA TRP A 616 -6.99 -36.28 7.46
C TRP A 616 -6.32 -37.43 6.69
N ASN A 617 -6.42 -37.40 5.36
CA ASN A 617 -5.79 -38.42 4.52
C ASN A 617 -4.29 -38.15 4.40
N VAL A 618 -3.47 -39.16 4.71
CA VAL A 618 -2.02 -39.11 4.70
C VAL A 618 -1.46 -40.01 3.61
N ALA A 619 -0.50 -39.52 2.84
CA ALA A 619 0.23 -40.31 1.86
C ALA A 619 1.74 -40.26 2.14
N PRO A 620 2.38 -41.38 2.52
CA PRO A 620 3.84 -41.41 2.69
C PRO A 620 4.54 -41.31 1.34
N THR A 621 5.68 -40.61 1.27
CA THR A 621 6.46 -40.46 0.02
C THR A 621 7.82 -41.14 0.07
N HIS A 622 8.46 -41.19 1.24
CA HIS A 622 9.72 -41.87 1.48
C HIS A 622 9.94 -42.04 2.99
N TYR A 623 10.90 -42.86 3.38
CA TYR A 623 11.20 -43.10 4.79
C TYR A 623 12.68 -43.39 5.07
N TYR A 624 13.02 -43.38 6.37
CA TYR A 624 14.34 -43.65 6.91
C TYR A 624 14.20 -44.60 8.11
N TYR A 625 15.06 -45.61 8.17
CA TYR A 625 15.18 -46.42 9.39
C TYR A 625 15.94 -45.63 10.45
N VAL A 626 15.40 -45.62 11.66
CA VAL A 626 16.01 -45.00 12.85
C VAL A 626 16.07 -46.01 13.98
N THR A 627 16.91 -45.77 14.98
CA THR A 627 17.23 -46.76 16.03
C THR A 627 15.99 -47.39 16.69
N ASP A 628 14.95 -46.58 16.92
CA ASP A 628 13.76 -46.99 17.68
C ASP A 628 12.48 -47.08 16.83
N GLY A 629 12.60 -47.10 15.50
CA GLY A 629 11.44 -47.14 14.61
C GLY A 629 11.70 -46.71 13.17
N VAL A 630 10.70 -46.09 12.57
CA VAL A 630 10.76 -45.57 11.20
C VAL A 630 10.36 -44.11 11.19
N LEU A 631 11.13 -43.28 10.48
CA LEU A 631 10.79 -41.90 10.19
C LEU A 631 10.25 -41.81 8.77
N CYS A 632 8.97 -41.46 8.61
CA CYS A 632 8.28 -41.40 7.33
C CYS A 632 8.01 -39.94 6.96
N HIS A 633 8.39 -39.53 5.76
CA HIS A 633 7.91 -38.29 5.18
C HIS A 633 6.54 -38.52 4.55
N PHE A 634 5.63 -37.57 4.76
CA PHE A 634 4.26 -37.68 4.29
C PHE A 634 3.73 -36.36 3.74
N VAL A 635 2.68 -36.49 2.92
CA VAL A 635 1.94 -35.37 2.37
C VAL A 635 0.45 -35.53 2.64
N MET A 636 -0.25 -34.39 2.78
CA MET A 636 -1.69 -34.32 2.62
C MET A 636 -1.99 -33.47 1.38
N PRO A 637 -2.10 -34.09 0.18
CA PRO A 637 -2.11 -33.36 -1.09
C PRO A 637 -3.25 -32.33 -1.19
N GLN A 638 -4.37 -32.62 -0.52
CA GLN A 638 -5.57 -31.79 -0.52
C GLN A 638 -5.34 -30.42 0.15
N TYR A 639 -4.30 -30.30 0.98
CA TYR A 639 -4.05 -29.13 1.84
C TYR A 639 -2.63 -28.55 1.67
N ASN A 640 -1.89 -28.95 0.63
CA ASN A 640 -0.49 -28.51 0.42
C ASN A 640 0.35 -28.63 1.69
N LEU A 641 0.30 -29.82 2.27
CA LEU A 641 0.77 -30.10 3.62
C LEU A 641 1.89 -31.14 3.54
N HIS A 642 3.04 -30.85 4.12
CA HIS A 642 4.24 -31.69 4.09
C HIS A 642 4.84 -31.82 5.47
N GLY A 643 5.36 -33.00 5.82
CA GLY A 643 5.97 -33.20 7.13
C GLY A 643 6.56 -34.59 7.30
N ASN A 644 7.05 -34.85 8.51
CA ASN A 644 7.53 -36.18 8.90
C ASN A 644 6.72 -36.70 10.09
N TYR A 645 6.51 -38.01 10.14
CA TYR A 645 6.06 -38.70 11.33
C TYR A 645 7.05 -39.79 11.72
N PHE A 646 7.22 -39.95 13.03
CA PHE A 646 7.94 -41.06 13.64
C PHE A 646 6.94 -42.12 14.08
N LEU A 647 7.22 -43.37 13.72
CA LEU A 647 6.48 -44.54 14.15
C LEU A 647 7.41 -45.47 14.94
N GLY A 648 7.09 -45.68 16.21
CA GLY A 648 7.84 -46.56 17.10
C GLY A 648 7.65 -48.04 16.77
N ASN A 649 8.66 -48.86 17.08
CA ASN A 649 8.62 -50.31 16.88
C ASN A 649 8.03 -51.11 18.06
N THR A 650 7.66 -50.44 19.16
CA THR A 650 7.11 -51.04 20.38
C THR A 650 5.69 -50.54 20.66
N THR A 651 4.88 -51.42 21.26
CA THR A 651 3.52 -51.06 21.68
C THR A 651 3.55 -50.19 22.93
N VAL A 652 2.67 -49.20 22.99
CA VAL A 652 2.55 -48.24 24.10
C VAL A 652 1.10 -48.10 24.53
N GLU A 653 0.88 -47.56 25.73
CA GLU A 653 -0.46 -47.20 26.21
C GLU A 653 -1.12 -46.20 25.23
N PRO A 654 -2.39 -46.43 24.84
CA PRO A 654 -3.10 -45.58 23.89
C PRO A 654 -3.33 -44.18 24.44
N TYR A 655 -3.23 -43.15 23.58
CA TYR A 655 -3.62 -41.78 23.93
C TYR A 655 -5.13 -41.67 24.17
N THR A 656 -5.56 -40.62 24.88
CA THR A 656 -6.98 -40.37 25.20
C THR A 656 -7.88 -40.20 23.96
N THR A 657 -7.31 -39.81 22.83
CA THR A 657 -8.00 -39.69 21.53
C THR A 657 -8.11 -41.02 20.78
N THR A 658 -7.40 -42.06 21.23
CA THR A 658 -7.36 -43.37 20.57
C THR A 658 -8.53 -44.24 21.02
N PRO A 659 -9.22 -44.94 20.08
CA PRO A 659 -10.30 -45.84 20.42
C PRO A 659 -9.85 -46.95 21.38
N ALA A 660 -10.71 -47.31 22.34
CA ALA A 660 -10.43 -48.38 23.30
C ALA A 660 -10.14 -49.74 22.63
N SER A 661 -10.65 -49.96 21.41
CA SER A 661 -10.37 -51.16 20.61
C SER A 661 -8.90 -51.32 20.21
N CYS A 662 -8.10 -50.24 20.28
CA CYS A 662 -6.71 -50.22 19.84
C CYS A 662 -5.70 -50.44 20.97
N SER A 663 -6.12 -50.66 22.23
CA SER A 663 -5.23 -50.63 23.40
C SER A 663 -3.98 -51.53 23.33
N ASN A 664 -4.10 -52.69 22.69
CA ASN A 664 -2.99 -53.65 22.54
C ASN A 664 -2.29 -53.57 21.17
N HIS A 665 -2.70 -52.63 20.33
CA HIS A 665 -2.24 -52.45 18.95
C HIS A 665 -1.81 -51.00 18.69
N SER A 666 -1.50 -50.26 19.76
CA SER A 666 -1.07 -48.87 19.73
C SER A 666 0.45 -48.77 19.74
N PHE A 667 1.01 -48.03 18.80
CA PHE A 667 2.44 -47.74 18.68
C PHE A 667 2.70 -46.27 18.90
N ALA A 668 3.89 -45.93 19.42
CA ALA A 668 4.28 -44.54 19.63
C ALA A 668 4.25 -43.77 18.31
N PHE A 669 3.59 -42.62 18.30
CA PHE A 669 3.46 -41.76 17.13
C PHE A 669 3.77 -40.31 17.50
N ALA A 670 4.60 -39.68 16.69
CA ALA A 670 4.81 -38.23 16.74
C ALA A 670 4.89 -37.72 15.32
N ASN A 671 4.45 -36.49 15.08
CA ASN A 671 4.58 -35.87 13.78
C ASN A 671 4.93 -34.39 13.92
N TYR A 672 5.44 -33.83 12.84
CA TYR A 672 5.25 -32.42 12.56
C TYR A 672 4.86 -32.26 11.12
N PHE A 673 4.26 -31.12 10.83
CA PHE A 673 3.96 -30.76 9.47
C PHE A 673 3.90 -29.24 9.26
N TYR A 674 4.11 -28.85 8.03
CA TYR A 674 3.93 -27.50 7.52
C TYR A 674 2.76 -27.46 6.56
N HIS A 675 1.79 -26.60 6.86
CA HIS A 675 0.67 -26.29 5.98
C HIS A 675 0.97 -24.99 5.23
N GLY A 676 1.16 -25.11 3.90
CA GLY A 676 1.42 -23.95 3.05
C GLY A 676 0.33 -22.90 3.17
N SER A 677 0.70 -21.66 3.48
CA SER A 677 -0.23 -20.54 3.43
C SER A 677 -0.43 -20.09 1.98
N ILE A 678 -1.35 -19.15 1.76
CA ILE A 678 -1.28 -18.29 0.56
C ILE A 678 -0.02 -17.39 0.64
N GLY A 679 0.49 -17.20 1.88
CA GLY A 679 1.74 -16.57 2.36
C GLY A 679 3.09 -17.13 1.85
N TYR A 680 4.20 -16.46 2.19
CA TYR A 680 5.57 -17.01 2.07
C TYR A 680 5.95 -17.90 3.25
N TYR A 681 5.08 -17.92 4.25
CA TYR A 681 5.23 -18.74 5.44
C TYR A 681 4.29 -19.93 5.37
N SER A 682 4.63 -20.97 6.11
CA SER A 682 3.76 -22.10 6.38
C SER A 682 3.41 -22.13 7.85
N PHE A 683 2.21 -22.62 8.14
CA PHE A 683 1.82 -22.91 9.51
C PHE A 683 2.46 -24.22 9.94
N TYR A 684 3.23 -24.18 11.00
CA TYR A 684 3.78 -25.34 11.68
C TYR A 684 2.75 -25.92 12.64
N ALA A 685 2.63 -27.23 12.67
CA ALA A 685 2.02 -27.96 13.76
C ALA A 685 2.89 -29.18 14.12
N GLU A 686 2.99 -29.45 15.41
CA GLU A 686 3.62 -30.64 15.95
C GLU A 686 2.58 -31.44 16.74
N GLY A 687 2.48 -32.73 16.45
CA GLY A 687 1.56 -33.65 17.08
C GLY A 687 2.29 -34.75 17.84
N GLU A 688 1.67 -35.22 18.91
CA GLU A 688 2.07 -36.45 19.61
C GLU A 688 0.85 -37.32 19.88
N GLY A 689 1.02 -38.64 19.85
CA GLY A 689 -0.09 -39.56 20.03
C GLY A 689 0.28 -41.02 19.81
N THR A 690 -0.69 -41.79 19.32
CA THR A 690 -0.53 -43.22 19.08
C THR A 690 -1.10 -43.65 17.74
N PHE A 691 -0.38 -44.51 17.04
CA PHE A 691 -0.83 -45.17 15.82
C PHE A 691 -1.56 -46.47 16.16
N CYS A 692 -2.78 -46.65 15.65
CA CYS A 692 -3.50 -47.90 15.77
C CYS A 692 -3.31 -48.78 14.53
N PHE A 693 -2.77 -49.98 14.74
CA PHE A 693 -2.52 -50.91 13.63
C PHE A 693 -3.79 -51.55 13.06
N LEU A 694 -4.90 -51.58 13.81
CA LEU A 694 -6.14 -52.24 13.38
C LEU A 694 -6.88 -51.47 12.28
N ASP A 695 -6.82 -50.13 12.31
CA ASP A 695 -7.48 -49.24 11.37
C ASP A 695 -6.51 -48.44 10.49
N ASN A 696 -5.20 -48.53 10.76
CA ASN A 696 -4.15 -47.74 10.12
C ASN A 696 -4.29 -46.23 10.33
N THR A 697 -4.87 -45.82 11.46
CA THR A 697 -5.08 -44.41 11.82
C THR A 697 -4.12 -44.00 12.95
N ALA A 698 -3.45 -42.86 12.76
CA ALA A 698 -2.70 -42.18 13.82
C ALA A 698 -3.62 -41.21 14.57
N TYR A 699 -3.78 -41.40 15.87
CA TYR A 699 -4.60 -40.54 16.74
C TYR A 699 -3.66 -39.65 17.55
N ASP A 700 -3.69 -38.34 17.29
CA ASP A 700 -2.77 -37.40 17.92
C ASP A 700 -3.47 -36.17 18.53
N ILE A 701 -2.67 -35.41 19.28
CA ILE A 701 -3.02 -34.10 19.82
C ILE A 701 -1.96 -33.10 19.40
N VAL A 702 -2.38 -31.86 19.13
CA VAL A 702 -1.45 -30.76 18.78
C VAL A 702 -0.70 -30.31 20.03
N LYS A 703 0.62 -30.49 20.01
CA LYS A 703 1.56 -30.12 21.07
C LYS A 703 2.15 -28.73 20.87
N GLY A 704 2.40 -28.35 19.61
CA GLY A 704 3.04 -27.09 19.26
C GLY A 704 2.49 -26.52 17.95
N VAL A 705 2.46 -25.20 17.85
CA VAL A 705 2.13 -24.48 16.61
C VAL A 705 3.09 -23.32 16.43
N GLY A 706 3.31 -22.92 15.19
CA GLY A 706 4.22 -21.84 14.86
C GLY A 706 4.12 -21.44 13.39
N THR A 707 5.03 -20.59 12.95
CA THR A 707 5.18 -20.22 11.55
C THR A 707 6.64 -20.30 11.16
N LEU A 708 6.90 -20.64 9.90
CA LEU A 708 8.22 -20.62 9.31
C LEU A 708 8.10 -20.07 7.89
N ASP A 709 9.03 -19.20 7.48
CA ASP A 709 9.11 -18.59 6.15
C ASP A 709 9.57 -19.58 5.07
N ILE A 710 8.82 -20.66 4.92
CA ILE A 710 8.99 -21.70 3.91
C ILE A 710 7.62 -21.97 3.26
N ASN A 711 7.56 -22.12 1.94
CA ASN A 711 6.34 -22.55 1.24
C ASN A 711 6.69 -23.12 -0.15
N GLY A 712 5.74 -23.80 -0.80
CA GLY A 712 5.90 -24.34 -2.14
C GLY A 712 6.87 -25.53 -2.20
N ALA A 713 7.66 -25.63 -3.28
CA ALA A 713 8.58 -26.76 -3.51
C ALA A 713 9.57 -27.05 -2.35
N PRO A 714 10.12 -26.04 -1.64
CA PRO A 714 10.91 -26.26 -0.43
C PRO A 714 10.24 -27.13 0.64
N LEU A 715 8.91 -27.07 0.79
CA LEU A 715 8.18 -27.91 1.77
C LEU A 715 8.34 -29.40 1.50
N ALA A 716 8.37 -29.80 0.21
CA ALA A 716 8.49 -31.19 -0.19
C ALA A 716 9.86 -31.81 0.12
N ASN A 717 10.87 -30.97 0.37
CA ASN A 717 12.23 -31.37 0.65
C ASN A 717 12.66 -31.02 2.09
N ASP A 718 11.74 -30.57 2.94
CA ASP A 718 12.05 -30.24 4.31
C ASP A 718 12.48 -31.49 5.09
N LYS A 719 13.59 -31.36 5.81
CA LYS A 719 14.20 -32.41 6.62
C LYS A 719 14.00 -32.18 8.12
N GLY A 720 13.40 -31.06 8.50
CA GLY A 720 13.44 -30.53 9.85
C GLY A 720 14.82 -29.95 10.16
N GLN A 721 14.86 -28.98 11.09
CA GLN A 721 16.09 -28.30 11.50
C GLN A 721 16.26 -28.34 13.02
N ILE A 722 17.52 -28.45 13.45
CA ILE A 722 17.88 -28.40 14.87
C ILE A 722 17.89 -26.94 15.31
N GLY A 723 17.11 -26.60 16.33
CA GLY A 723 17.12 -25.27 16.95
C GLY A 723 15.72 -24.69 17.11
N TYR A 724 15.66 -23.42 17.54
CA TYR A 724 14.41 -22.66 17.51
C TYR A 724 14.21 -22.06 16.12
N LEU A 725 13.03 -22.27 15.56
CA LEU A 725 12.59 -21.79 14.27
C LEU A 725 11.61 -20.64 14.45
N LYS A 726 11.79 -19.59 13.65
CA LYS A 726 10.98 -18.37 13.68
C LYS A 726 10.79 -17.83 12.26
N SER A 727 9.58 -17.30 12.00
CA SER A 727 9.23 -16.46 10.84
C SER A 727 9.58 -15.00 11.11
#